data_AF-I1CQF9-F1
#
_entry.id   AF-I1CQF9-F1
#
_cell.length_a   1.000
_cell.length_b   1.000
_cell.length_c   1.000
_cell.angle_alpha   90.00
_cell.angle_beta   90.00
_cell.angle_gamma   90.00
#
_symmetry.space_group_name_H-M   'P 1'
#
loop_
_entity.id
_entity.type
_entity.pdbx_description
1 polymer ?
#
loop_
_entity_poly.entity_id
_entity_poly.type
_entity_poly.pdbx_seq_one_letter_code
_entity_poly.pdbx_strand_id
1 'polypeptide(L)'
;MNEQENELERFRNEWRQEVKEKHHIQDTKHKDKEPATEKRLSTAESSLSDMIDKAESLTLEKAPITAMDHYVLAVDNERQGKIGKALDSYRRAFKLDPDIVHAYKRHYQTAILPKLHESLPSAKEEEKFKHIVPICNEYVPPTATLPKDVLSPLIEEFSQQDTSYIPRLDYKTVAIAKLPGEIMLYLLRYLALHSLSTIPQFALTCKRFFLYTREPSIWQYASVHIFRLPSMTLEESKDYQVSKVMQQYNGQWLRMYIDRPRIRYDGVYISTCHYIRQGTSETAWNQPIHFVTYYRYLRFFPNGTVLKHVTTDEPAHVVKALQPGFHRQQVFLGQFLFEEDDESVIIEMKDPMLPKETFHMSLKLKTTHRGKHNKLVWEEYTSVSSVPDRNHHVHDLKLLKPYFFSPCLLGKCIPKKEDFLNKKYTINFLVQPNGTLANEYGQLNQQITLKFSSFENYHFEKGETINPIQVSFNYEDGNQIDYPFDIYFGNLDVSAFYVNDTAKSIPITFHLDASITSFHFMPSIKHQPVLEDDDDNEPFISDRISLKISTGRSTTTLVFSIFICILMWLLSLIMSLFAYQVVFRKRKADAHACMIGITTLFALPAVRSAQPGIPDVGTVSDILGFYWNMALIACSSIAVIMCWVIRWEDPVEENKRQMSIKAFKAHVQATIRLTKVALELEWTIFTRFIVGVIVATTLTIIYLVWTLRKSKKPLVIWESLNKPIIKLFRSRIFAFLMKDSNPYSGSIDMRVTTFSRGFCIGLMRDHHHNRNPFKCIHATALATFAQTIGELALLSSLPSDKDSVVLSSIELEYKKKARGLITASTDFKMPEITKENQQIKMDVVIKDRTLDTVAIAHLIWILETN
;
A
#
# COMPACT_ATOMS: atom_id res chain seq x y z
N MET A 1 -53.37 3.95 -47.08
CA MET A 1 -52.07 3.34 -46.74
C MET A 1 -50.94 4.36 -46.57
N ASN A 2 -51.03 5.59 -47.11
CA ASN A 2 -49.98 6.62 -46.91
C ASN A 2 -50.12 7.48 -45.64
N GLU A 3 -51.30 7.52 -45.00
CA GLU A 3 -51.54 8.46 -43.90
C GLU A 3 -51.01 7.93 -42.56
N GLN A 4 -51.23 6.63 -42.27
CA GLN A 4 -50.63 5.96 -41.11
C GLN A 4 -49.11 5.86 -41.20
N GLU A 5 -48.56 5.71 -42.41
CA GLU A 5 -47.11 5.65 -42.62
C GLU A 5 -46.46 7.01 -42.41
N ASN A 6 -47.14 8.10 -42.85
CA ASN A 6 -46.74 9.47 -42.56
C ASN A 6 -46.87 9.83 -41.07
N GLU A 7 -47.89 9.35 -40.37
CA GLU A 7 -48.01 9.50 -38.92
C GLU A 7 -46.90 8.74 -38.18
N LEU A 8 -46.56 7.53 -38.64
CA LEU A 8 -45.44 6.77 -38.10
C LEU A 8 -44.09 7.43 -38.37
N GLU A 9 -43.90 8.06 -39.52
CA GLU A 9 -42.69 8.82 -39.81
C GLU A 9 -42.59 10.10 -38.99
N ARG A 10 -43.71 10.82 -38.80
CA ARG A 10 -43.77 11.97 -37.87
C ARG A 10 -43.44 11.54 -36.46
N PHE A 11 -44.07 10.48 -35.96
CA PHE A 11 -43.78 9.92 -34.65
C PHE A 11 -42.32 9.47 -34.52
N ARG A 12 -41.75 8.80 -35.54
CA ARG A 12 -40.34 8.40 -35.54
C ARG A 12 -39.38 9.60 -35.56
N ASN A 13 -39.78 10.71 -36.17
CA ASN A 13 -38.96 11.92 -36.23
C ASN A 13 -39.05 12.71 -34.93
N GLU A 14 -40.24 12.84 -34.34
CA GLU A 14 -40.46 13.40 -33.00
C GLU A 14 -39.74 12.57 -31.94
N TRP A 15 -39.87 11.25 -31.98
CA TRP A 15 -39.16 10.35 -31.08
C TRP A 15 -37.65 10.43 -31.26
N ARG A 16 -37.14 10.55 -32.49
CA ARG A 16 -35.70 10.76 -32.74
C ARG A 16 -35.21 12.10 -32.21
N GLN A 17 -36.04 13.15 -32.26
CA GLN A 17 -35.73 14.45 -31.66
C GLN A 17 -35.77 14.37 -30.13
N GLU A 18 -36.77 13.71 -29.55
CA GLU A 18 -36.89 13.52 -28.10
C GLU A 18 -35.74 12.65 -27.55
N VAL A 19 -35.30 11.62 -28.30
CA VAL A 19 -34.12 10.81 -27.95
C VAL A 19 -32.84 11.63 -28.06
N LYS A 20 -32.70 12.49 -29.08
CA LYS A 20 -31.56 13.40 -29.20
C LYS A 20 -31.54 14.45 -28.09
N GLU A 21 -32.68 15.01 -27.72
CA GLU A 21 -32.80 15.93 -26.59
C GLU A 21 -32.54 15.22 -25.26
N LYS A 22 -33.05 13.99 -25.07
CA LYS A 22 -32.74 13.17 -23.89
C LYS A 22 -31.27 12.76 -23.85
N HIS A 23 -30.62 12.50 -24.98
CA HIS A 23 -29.17 12.31 -25.06
C HIS A 23 -28.42 13.61 -24.77
N HIS A 24 -28.87 14.77 -25.26
CA HIS A 24 -28.26 16.06 -24.92
C HIS A 24 -28.45 16.44 -23.44
N ILE A 25 -29.60 16.09 -22.85
CA ILE A 25 -29.94 16.26 -21.43
C ILE A 25 -29.19 15.23 -20.57
N GLN A 26 -28.96 14.01 -21.06
CA GLN A 26 -28.11 13.02 -20.40
C GLN A 26 -26.63 13.38 -20.53
N ASP A 27 -26.16 13.94 -21.64
CA ASP A 27 -24.78 14.40 -21.81
C ASP A 27 -24.50 15.68 -21.00
N THR A 28 -25.49 16.56 -20.83
CA THR A 28 -25.39 17.69 -19.90
C THR A 28 -25.51 17.24 -18.45
N LYS A 29 -26.39 16.29 -18.10
CA LYS A 29 -26.45 15.70 -16.74
C LYS A 29 -25.29 14.75 -16.41
N HIS A 30 -24.66 14.09 -17.38
CA HIS A 30 -23.44 13.30 -17.18
C HIS A 30 -22.19 14.19 -17.14
N LYS A 31 -22.20 15.36 -17.79
CA LYS A 31 -21.19 16.40 -17.52
C LYS A 31 -21.32 16.99 -16.12
N ASP A 32 -22.52 17.03 -15.54
CA ASP A 32 -22.77 17.56 -14.19
C ASP A 32 -22.82 16.50 -13.06
N LYS A 33 -22.72 15.19 -13.36
CA LYS A 33 -22.65 14.11 -12.36
C LYS A 33 -21.71 12.96 -12.78
N GLU A 34 -20.44 13.29 -12.90
CA GLU A 34 -19.29 12.39 -12.69
C GLU A 34 -18.40 13.01 -11.60
N PRO A 35 -17.64 12.22 -10.83
CA PRO A 35 -17.06 12.66 -9.55
C PRO A 35 -16.12 13.85 -9.78
N ALA A 36 -16.43 14.96 -9.10
CA ALA A 36 -15.75 16.26 -9.18
C ALA A 36 -14.28 16.26 -8.70
N THR A 37 -13.66 15.09 -8.53
CA THR A 37 -12.30 14.89 -8.05
C THR A 37 -11.30 14.65 -9.19
N GLU A 38 -11.71 14.11 -10.34
CA GLU A 38 -10.78 13.81 -11.46
C GLU A 38 -10.76 14.88 -12.55
N LYS A 39 -11.89 15.54 -12.85
CA LYS A 39 -11.91 16.67 -13.82
C LYS A 39 -11.33 17.97 -13.28
N ARG A 40 -11.29 18.17 -11.96
CA ARG A 40 -10.59 19.32 -11.35
C ARG A 40 -9.08 19.12 -11.34
N LEU A 41 -8.60 17.88 -11.31
CA LEU A 41 -7.18 17.58 -11.51
C LEU A 41 -6.81 17.84 -12.98
N SER A 42 -7.56 17.33 -13.96
CA SER A 42 -7.18 17.48 -15.36
C SER A 42 -7.30 18.91 -15.92
N THR A 43 -8.23 19.73 -15.41
CA THR A 43 -8.42 21.12 -15.88
C THR A 43 -7.47 22.08 -15.16
N ALA A 44 -7.11 21.80 -13.90
CA ALA A 44 -6.06 22.53 -13.19
C ALA A 44 -4.66 22.11 -13.62
N GLU A 45 -4.45 20.82 -13.94
CA GLU A 45 -3.22 20.32 -14.55
C GLU A 45 -3.08 20.78 -15.99
N SER A 46 -4.17 20.86 -16.77
CA SER A 46 -4.18 21.50 -18.10
C SER A 46 -3.95 23.00 -18.01
N SER A 47 -4.56 23.73 -17.07
CA SER A 47 -4.29 25.18 -16.94
C SER A 47 -2.90 25.46 -16.38
N LEU A 48 -2.38 24.60 -15.49
CA LEU A 48 -1.03 24.73 -14.94
C LEU A 48 0.02 24.26 -15.95
N SER A 49 -0.24 23.21 -16.74
CA SER A 49 0.61 22.79 -17.85
C SER A 49 0.57 23.80 -18.98
N ASP A 50 -0.59 24.38 -19.33
CA ASP A 50 -0.70 25.44 -20.33
C ASP A 50 -0.06 26.75 -19.84
N MET A 51 -0.03 27.01 -18.52
CA MET A 51 0.72 28.12 -17.91
C MET A 51 2.21 27.83 -17.78
N ILE A 52 2.61 26.57 -17.56
CA ILE A 52 4.00 26.10 -17.54
C ILE A 52 4.56 26.07 -18.97
N ASP A 53 3.79 25.65 -19.96
CA ASP A 53 4.14 25.65 -21.39
C ASP A 53 4.16 27.09 -21.94
N LYS A 54 3.25 27.98 -21.47
CA LYS A 54 3.37 29.43 -21.73
C LYS A 54 4.56 30.06 -21.02
N ALA A 55 4.93 29.60 -19.82
CA ALA A 55 6.10 30.11 -19.11
C ALA A 55 7.42 29.57 -19.71
N GLU A 56 7.47 28.29 -20.12
CA GLU A 56 8.60 27.63 -20.79
C GLU A 56 8.80 28.21 -22.20
N SER A 57 7.73 28.53 -22.94
CA SER A 57 7.82 29.20 -24.24
C SER A 57 8.22 30.68 -24.16
N LEU A 58 8.18 31.29 -22.96
CA LEU A 58 8.65 32.66 -22.71
C LEU A 58 10.09 32.70 -22.15
N THR A 59 10.65 31.58 -21.71
CA THR A 59 12.03 31.51 -21.16
C THR A 59 12.99 30.80 -22.13
N LEU A 60 13.50 31.60 -23.07
CA LEU A 60 14.82 31.52 -23.72
C LEU A 60 15.29 30.17 -24.32
N GLU A 61 15.23 30.10 -25.67
CA GLU A 61 16.22 29.42 -26.53
C GLU A 61 17.60 30.13 -26.55
N LYS A 62 17.91 31.01 -25.58
CA LYS A 62 19.20 31.70 -25.50
C LYS A 62 19.96 31.23 -24.26
N ALA A 63 21.24 30.93 -24.45
CA ALA A 63 22.14 30.66 -23.34
C ALA A 63 22.06 31.82 -22.32
N PRO A 64 22.00 31.54 -21.02
CA PRO A 64 21.99 32.58 -20.00
C PRO A 64 23.31 33.36 -20.07
N ILE A 65 23.22 34.68 -20.24
CA ILE A 65 24.38 35.58 -20.36
C ILE A 65 24.50 36.48 -19.12
N THR A 66 23.38 36.82 -18.47
CA THR A 66 23.36 37.75 -17.33
C THR A 66 23.40 37.03 -15.98
N ALA A 67 23.97 37.68 -14.96
CA ALA A 67 24.04 37.16 -13.59
C ALA A 67 22.65 36.78 -13.03
N MET A 68 21.62 37.57 -13.35
CA MET A 68 20.23 37.31 -12.96
C MET A 68 19.68 36.04 -13.62
N ASP A 69 19.94 35.82 -14.90
CA ASP A 69 19.47 34.63 -15.62
C ASP A 69 20.10 33.36 -15.05
N HIS A 70 21.41 33.41 -14.75
CA HIS A 70 22.09 32.31 -14.06
C HIS A 70 21.52 32.05 -12.66
N TYR A 71 21.12 33.10 -11.94
CA TYR A 71 20.51 32.98 -10.62
C TYR A 71 19.09 32.41 -10.69
N VAL A 72 18.26 32.84 -11.63
CA VAL A 72 16.93 32.29 -11.90
C VAL A 72 17.02 30.81 -12.29
N LEU A 73 17.93 30.48 -13.21
CA LEU A 73 18.18 29.10 -13.63
C LEU A 73 18.68 28.23 -12.45
N ALA A 74 19.45 28.80 -11.52
CA ALA A 74 19.88 28.11 -10.32
C ALA A 74 18.68 27.80 -9.39
N VAL A 75 17.80 28.77 -9.15
CA VAL A 75 16.58 28.61 -8.36
C VAL A 75 15.64 27.57 -8.97
N ASP A 76 15.49 27.55 -10.29
CA ASP A 76 14.63 26.56 -10.97
C ASP A 76 15.22 25.15 -10.94
N ASN A 77 16.53 25.01 -11.10
CA ASN A 77 17.19 23.71 -10.92
C ASN A 77 17.11 23.22 -9.46
N GLU A 78 17.17 24.13 -8.49
CA GLU A 78 16.97 23.82 -7.07
C GLU A 78 15.54 23.34 -6.80
N ARG A 79 14.53 24.01 -7.37
CA ARG A 79 13.11 23.59 -7.31
C ARG A 79 12.89 22.21 -7.96
N GLN A 80 13.59 21.91 -9.04
CA GLN A 80 13.56 20.61 -9.72
C GLN A 80 14.41 19.53 -9.00
N GLY A 81 15.07 19.84 -7.87
CA GLY A 81 15.90 18.91 -7.12
C GLY A 81 17.26 18.59 -7.74
N LYS A 82 17.68 19.31 -8.80
CA LYS A 82 18.97 19.13 -9.49
C LYS A 82 20.06 20.01 -8.83
N ILE A 83 20.38 19.69 -7.58
CA ILE A 83 21.23 20.52 -6.69
C ILE A 83 22.63 20.78 -7.28
N GLY A 84 23.25 19.80 -7.95
CA GLY A 84 24.58 19.98 -8.54
C GLY A 84 24.63 21.06 -9.63
N LYS A 85 23.67 21.02 -10.58
CA LYS A 85 23.55 22.04 -11.64
C LYS A 85 23.11 23.40 -11.10
N ALA A 86 22.29 23.40 -10.04
CA ALA A 86 21.91 24.62 -9.32
C ALA A 86 23.12 25.31 -8.70
N LEU A 87 23.99 24.55 -8.01
CA LEU A 87 25.23 25.07 -7.39
C LEU A 87 26.18 25.68 -8.41
N ASP A 88 26.40 25.02 -9.55
CA ASP A 88 27.25 25.55 -10.61
C ASP A 88 26.69 26.85 -11.20
N SER A 89 25.37 26.94 -11.32
CA SER A 89 24.67 28.14 -11.82
C SER A 89 24.71 29.27 -10.79
N TYR A 90 24.53 28.98 -9.49
CA TYR A 90 24.71 29.95 -8.40
C TYR A 90 26.14 30.48 -8.37
N ARG A 91 27.15 29.61 -8.42
CA ARG A 91 28.56 30.03 -8.44
C ARG A 91 28.85 30.97 -9.60
N ARG A 92 28.31 30.69 -10.79
CA ARG A 92 28.46 31.58 -11.96
C ARG A 92 27.72 32.91 -11.76
N ALA A 93 26.51 32.90 -11.21
CA ALA A 93 25.77 34.11 -10.89
C ALA A 93 26.52 35.01 -9.90
N PHE A 94 26.97 34.44 -8.77
CA PHE A 94 27.74 35.17 -7.74
C PHE A 94 29.11 35.63 -8.22
N LYS A 95 29.71 34.92 -9.19
CA LYS A 95 30.97 35.33 -9.81
C LYS A 95 30.79 36.54 -10.74
N LEU A 96 29.62 36.69 -11.36
CA LEU A 96 29.28 37.82 -12.21
C LEU A 96 28.79 39.04 -11.41
N ASP A 97 27.99 38.80 -10.36
CA ASP A 97 27.52 39.83 -9.44
C ASP A 97 27.44 39.28 -8.00
N PRO A 98 28.30 39.77 -7.08
CA PRO A 98 28.27 39.35 -5.68
C PRO A 98 26.96 39.70 -4.95
N ASP A 99 26.26 40.76 -5.35
CA ASP A 99 25.05 41.27 -4.70
C ASP A 99 23.74 40.79 -5.34
N ILE A 100 23.82 39.80 -6.24
CA ILE A 100 22.70 39.31 -7.04
C ILE A 100 21.49 38.84 -6.21
N VAL A 101 21.72 38.39 -4.97
CA VAL A 101 20.66 37.96 -4.04
C VAL A 101 19.72 39.11 -3.68
N HIS A 102 20.28 40.31 -3.44
CA HIS A 102 19.50 41.49 -3.11
C HIS A 102 18.72 41.99 -4.34
N ALA A 103 19.34 41.94 -5.53
CA ALA A 103 18.70 42.29 -6.79
C ALA A 103 17.54 41.34 -7.12
N TYR A 104 17.74 40.03 -6.95
CA TYR A 104 16.69 39.02 -7.15
C TYR A 104 15.54 39.19 -6.14
N LYS A 105 15.84 39.43 -4.87
CA LYS A 105 14.82 39.65 -3.83
C LYS A 105 13.95 40.88 -4.12
N ARG A 106 14.57 41.99 -4.58
CA ARG A 106 13.82 43.18 -5.03
C ARG A 106 12.93 42.84 -6.22
N HIS A 107 13.47 42.17 -7.24
CA HIS A 107 12.71 41.76 -8.42
C HIS A 107 11.55 40.81 -8.08
N TYR A 108 11.76 39.88 -7.14
CA TYR A 108 10.72 38.97 -6.67
C TYR A 108 9.58 39.73 -5.95
N GLN A 109 9.93 40.72 -5.12
CA GLN A 109 8.96 41.56 -4.41
C GLN A 109 8.21 42.52 -5.32
N THR A 110 8.86 43.13 -6.31
CA THR A 110 8.23 44.13 -7.18
C THR A 110 7.48 43.53 -8.37
N ALA A 111 7.95 42.41 -8.93
CA ALA A 111 7.40 41.87 -10.19
C ALA A 111 6.62 40.56 -10.03
N ILE A 112 6.98 39.70 -9.06
CA ILE A 112 6.46 38.32 -8.98
C ILE A 112 5.36 38.19 -7.91
N LEU A 113 5.58 38.74 -6.71
CA LEU A 113 4.62 38.72 -5.60
C LEU A 113 3.24 39.35 -5.91
N PRO A 114 3.14 40.51 -6.59
CA PRO A 114 1.84 41.11 -6.93
C PRO A 114 1.03 40.25 -7.90
N LYS A 115 1.68 39.63 -8.89
CA LYS A 115 1.04 38.75 -9.89
C LYS A 115 0.56 37.42 -9.30
N LEU A 116 1.22 36.94 -8.24
CA LEU A 116 0.79 35.77 -7.46
C LEU A 116 -0.42 36.07 -6.57
N HIS A 117 -0.55 37.29 -6.05
CA HIS A 117 -1.70 37.69 -5.23
C HIS A 117 -2.97 37.96 -6.04
N GLU A 118 -2.87 38.41 -7.30
CA GLU A 118 -4.04 38.58 -8.18
C GLU A 118 -4.66 37.26 -8.69
N SER A 119 -3.94 36.13 -8.59
CA SER A 119 -4.31 34.87 -9.25
C SER A 119 -4.86 33.76 -8.35
N LEU A 120 -5.10 33.99 -7.05
CA LEU A 120 -5.56 32.95 -6.12
C LEU A 120 -7.01 33.14 -5.63
N PRO A 121 -7.94 32.22 -5.93
CA PRO A 121 -9.18 32.07 -5.17
C PRO A 121 -8.91 31.33 -3.85
N SER A 122 -9.60 31.74 -2.78
CA SER A 122 -9.54 31.10 -1.46
C SER A 122 -9.96 29.61 -1.53
N ALA A 123 -9.01 28.70 -1.31
CA ALA A 123 -9.26 27.26 -1.27
C ALA A 123 -8.77 26.68 0.06
N LYS A 124 -9.62 25.83 0.66
CA LYS A 124 -9.36 25.06 1.89
C LYS A 124 -8.31 23.98 1.60
N GLU A 125 -7.24 23.96 2.39
CA GLU A 125 -6.19 22.94 2.33
C GLU A 125 -6.68 21.61 2.95
N GLU A 126 -6.64 20.53 2.18
CA GLU A 126 -6.62 19.16 2.71
C GLU A 126 -5.19 18.63 2.68
N GLU A 127 -4.63 18.41 3.87
CA GLU A 127 -3.28 17.89 4.10
C GLU A 127 -3.16 16.43 3.62
N LYS A 128 -2.52 16.20 2.47
CA LYS A 128 -1.81 14.94 2.18
C LYS A 128 -0.37 15.07 2.67
N PHE A 129 0.02 14.17 3.58
CA PHE A 129 1.35 14.08 4.18
C PHE A 129 2.44 13.95 3.10
N LYS A 130 3.07 15.07 2.73
CA LYS A 130 4.39 15.11 2.09
C LYS A 130 5.38 15.48 3.19
N HIS A 131 6.54 14.81 3.23
CA HIS A 131 7.66 15.14 4.12
C HIS A 131 8.36 16.44 3.66
N ILE A 132 7.59 17.51 3.56
CA ILE A 132 8.08 18.88 3.49
C ILE A 132 7.47 19.50 4.74
N VAL A 133 8.30 19.86 5.71
CA VAL A 133 7.86 20.65 6.87
C VAL A 133 7.19 21.91 6.30
N PRO A 134 5.86 22.06 6.39
CA PRO A 134 5.22 23.22 5.81
C PRO A 134 5.69 24.44 6.59
N ILE A 135 6.21 25.44 5.87
CA ILE A 135 6.36 26.80 6.39
C ILE A 135 4.94 27.37 6.44
N CYS A 136 4.10 26.87 7.35
CA CYS A 136 2.79 27.43 7.62
C CYS A 136 2.97 28.77 8.36
N ASN A 137 2.18 29.76 7.95
CA ASN A 137 2.04 31.01 8.69
C ASN A 137 1.64 30.73 10.14
N GLU A 138 2.24 31.45 11.08
CA GLU A 138 1.94 31.28 12.50
C GLU A 138 0.50 31.70 12.78
N TYR A 139 -0.24 30.88 13.55
CA TYR A 139 -1.57 31.27 13.97
C TYR A 139 -1.43 32.37 15.03
N VAL A 140 -1.83 33.59 14.65
CA VAL A 140 -2.00 34.69 15.60
C VAL A 140 -3.44 34.61 16.11
N PRO A 141 -3.67 34.42 17.43
CA PRO A 141 -5.02 34.47 17.96
C PRO A 141 -5.62 35.85 17.69
N PRO A 142 -6.87 35.95 17.22
CA PRO A 142 -7.54 37.23 17.13
C PRO A 142 -7.56 37.86 18.53
N THR A 143 -7.19 39.14 18.61
CA THR A 143 -7.14 39.95 19.83
C THR A 143 -8.39 39.72 20.67
N ALA A 144 -8.24 39.72 22.00
CA ALA A 144 -9.17 39.24 23.04
C ALA A 144 -10.62 39.80 23.06
N THR A 145 -11.05 40.52 22.02
CA THR A 145 -12.33 41.23 21.93
C THR A 145 -13.48 40.45 21.27
N LEU A 146 -13.33 39.19 20.87
CA LEU A 146 -14.47 38.39 20.37
C LEU A 146 -15.36 37.89 21.54
N PRO A 147 -16.63 38.36 21.67
CA PRO A 147 -17.43 38.11 22.87
C PRO A 147 -18.17 36.78 22.92
N LYS A 148 -18.19 35.96 21.86
CA LYS A 148 -18.93 34.68 21.87
C LYS A 148 -18.25 33.62 21.01
N ASP A 149 -18.19 32.39 21.53
CA ASP A 149 -17.71 31.22 20.80
C ASP A 149 -18.50 31.06 19.49
N VAL A 150 -17.82 30.77 18.37
CA VAL A 150 -18.44 30.65 17.03
C VAL A 150 -19.59 29.62 16.99
N LEU A 151 -19.56 28.65 17.91
CA LEU A 151 -20.53 27.55 18.01
C LEU A 151 -21.62 27.78 19.05
N SER A 152 -21.61 28.92 19.77
CA SER A 152 -22.67 29.29 20.71
C SER A 152 -24.09 29.23 20.15
N PRO A 153 -24.40 29.70 18.91
CA PRO A 153 -25.76 29.58 18.36
C PRO A 153 -26.21 28.13 18.15
N LEU A 154 -25.29 27.22 17.81
CA LEU A 154 -25.60 25.79 17.64
C LEU A 154 -25.88 25.10 18.98
N ILE A 155 -25.22 25.54 20.05
CA ILE A 155 -25.46 25.01 21.41
C ILE A 155 -26.88 25.38 21.85
N GLU A 156 -27.28 26.65 21.67
CA GLU A 156 -28.63 27.12 21.98
C GLU A 156 -29.68 26.38 21.15
N GLU A 157 -29.48 26.25 19.83
CA GLU A 157 -30.40 25.54 18.93
C GLU A 157 -30.58 24.07 19.34
N PHE A 158 -29.49 23.34 19.57
CA PHE A 158 -29.57 21.93 19.92
C PHE A 158 -30.11 21.68 21.32
N SER A 159 -29.93 22.63 22.25
CA SER A 159 -30.50 22.54 23.60
C SER A 159 -32.04 22.59 23.61
N GLN A 160 -32.63 23.24 22.61
CA GLN A 160 -34.09 23.42 22.50
C GLN A 160 -34.79 22.28 21.73
N GLN A 161 -34.03 21.43 21.04
CA GLN A 161 -34.56 20.31 20.24
C GLN A 161 -34.63 19.02 21.06
N ASP A 162 -35.56 18.13 20.71
CA ASP A 162 -35.52 16.77 21.24
C ASP A 162 -34.31 16.02 20.67
N THR A 163 -33.44 15.54 21.57
CA THR A 163 -32.20 14.84 21.25
C THR A 163 -32.24 13.37 21.67
N SER A 164 -33.44 12.81 21.80
CA SER A 164 -33.66 11.39 22.08
C SER A 164 -33.00 10.46 21.03
N TYR A 165 -32.56 9.28 21.47
CA TYR A 165 -31.91 8.32 20.59
C TYR A 165 -32.94 7.55 19.78
N ILE A 166 -32.95 7.75 18.45
CA ILE A 166 -33.87 7.06 17.54
C ILE A 166 -33.14 5.90 16.85
N PRO A 167 -33.64 4.66 16.93
CA PRO A 167 -33.03 3.54 16.22
C PRO A 167 -33.24 3.65 14.70
N ARG A 168 -32.24 3.25 13.91
CA ARG A 168 -32.37 3.17 12.44
C ARG A 168 -33.30 2.05 11.98
N LEU A 169 -33.51 1.05 12.82
CA LEU A 169 -34.38 -0.11 12.60
C LEU A 169 -35.26 -0.25 13.84
N ASP A 170 -36.57 -0.11 13.71
CA ASP A 170 -37.51 0.00 14.84
C ASP A 170 -37.46 -1.19 15.81
N TYR A 171 -37.09 -2.37 15.31
CA TYR A 171 -36.98 -3.60 16.11
C TYR A 171 -35.63 -3.75 16.83
N LYS A 172 -34.66 -2.84 16.64
CA LYS A 172 -33.37 -2.87 17.34
C LYS A 172 -33.30 -1.77 18.39
N THR A 173 -32.98 -2.16 19.63
CA THR A 173 -32.77 -1.20 20.73
C THR A 173 -31.47 -0.42 20.56
N VAL A 174 -31.47 0.86 20.91
CA VAL A 174 -30.23 1.67 20.99
C VAL A 174 -29.53 1.39 22.32
N ALA A 175 -28.48 0.56 22.32
CA ALA A 175 -27.79 0.15 23.54
C ALA A 175 -27.21 1.34 24.33
N ILE A 176 -26.68 2.36 23.63
CA ILE A 176 -26.09 3.55 24.26
C ILE A 176 -27.13 4.43 24.97
N ALA A 177 -28.41 4.32 24.61
CA ALA A 177 -29.51 5.03 25.27
C ALA A 177 -29.79 4.53 26.69
N LYS A 178 -29.29 3.34 27.06
CA LYS A 178 -29.44 2.79 28.41
C LYS A 178 -28.47 3.41 29.42
N LEU A 179 -27.45 4.15 28.95
CA LEU A 179 -26.45 4.76 29.81
C LEU A 179 -26.94 6.13 30.32
N PRO A 180 -26.92 6.36 31.65
CA PRO A 180 -27.13 7.69 32.22
C PRO A 180 -26.11 8.71 31.69
N GLY A 181 -26.52 9.98 31.60
CA GLY A 181 -25.67 11.06 31.09
C GLY A 181 -24.43 11.31 31.96
N GLU A 182 -24.53 11.07 33.26
CA GLU A 182 -23.45 11.21 34.23
C GLU A 182 -22.30 10.24 33.96
N ILE A 183 -22.64 8.99 33.60
CA ILE A 183 -21.64 7.98 33.20
C ILE A 183 -20.95 8.42 31.90
N MET A 184 -21.72 8.97 30.94
CA MET A 184 -21.16 9.49 29.70
C MET A 184 -20.18 10.64 29.96
N LEU A 185 -20.52 11.58 30.85
CA LEU A 185 -19.61 12.67 31.25
C LEU A 185 -18.34 12.14 31.94
N TYR A 186 -18.46 11.11 32.79
CA TYR A 186 -17.32 10.47 33.42
C TYR A 186 -16.38 9.80 32.40
N LEU A 187 -16.95 9.09 31.42
CA LEU A 187 -16.20 8.51 30.30
C LEU A 187 -15.48 9.60 29.49
N LEU A 188 -16.14 10.72 29.21
CA LEU A 188 -15.54 11.83 28.47
C LEU A 188 -14.40 12.51 29.26
N ARG A 189 -14.52 12.64 30.58
CA ARG A 189 -13.41 13.11 31.44
C ARG A 189 -12.19 12.19 31.35
N TYR A 190 -12.41 10.88 31.39
CA TYR A 190 -11.34 9.89 31.23
C TYR A 190 -10.69 9.98 29.83
N LEU A 191 -11.52 10.07 28.78
CA LEU A 191 -11.05 10.23 27.39
C LEU A 191 -10.28 11.54 27.17
N ALA A 192 -10.66 12.63 27.84
CA ALA A 192 -9.99 13.92 27.73
C ALA A 192 -8.51 13.87 28.17
N LEU A 193 -8.16 12.99 29.12
CA LEU A 193 -6.78 12.80 29.57
C LEU A 193 -5.98 11.85 28.67
N HIS A 194 -6.63 10.83 28.09
CA HIS A 194 -5.93 9.77 27.35
C HIS A 194 -5.84 10.04 25.85
N SER A 195 -6.91 10.57 25.24
CA SER A 195 -6.99 10.77 23.80
C SER A 195 -7.94 11.91 23.43
N LEU A 196 -7.42 13.14 23.50
CA LEU A 196 -8.17 14.35 23.18
C LEU A 196 -8.76 14.33 21.74
N SER A 197 -8.08 13.68 20.80
CA SER A 197 -8.51 13.61 19.39
C SER A 197 -9.83 12.87 19.19
N THR A 198 -10.23 12.03 20.15
CA THR A 198 -11.50 11.29 20.11
C THR A 198 -12.71 12.15 20.47
N ILE A 199 -12.55 13.23 21.25
CA ILE A 199 -13.66 14.08 21.70
C ILE A 199 -14.34 14.79 20.53
N PRO A 200 -13.63 15.45 19.59
CA PRO A 200 -14.27 16.01 18.40
C PRO A 200 -14.95 14.95 17.52
N GLN A 201 -14.36 13.76 17.39
CA GLN A 201 -14.96 12.66 16.61
C GLN A 201 -16.27 12.20 17.24
N PHE A 202 -16.30 12.09 18.57
CA PHE A 202 -17.50 11.79 19.34
C PHE A 202 -18.58 12.86 19.15
N ALA A 203 -18.20 14.15 19.23
CA ALA A 203 -19.11 15.28 19.02
C ALA A 203 -19.77 15.28 17.63
N LEU A 204 -19.07 14.82 16.58
CA LEU A 204 -19.56 14.81 15.20
C LEU A 204 -20.63 13.75 14.92
N THR A 205 -20.84 12.78 15.82
CA THR A 205 -21.74 11.66 15.56
C THR A 205 -23.23 12.02 15.70
N CYS A 206 -23.60 12.79 16.73
CA CYS A 206 -24.98 13.20 16.97
C CYS A 206 -25.07 14.49 17.80
N LYS A 207 -26.21 15.19 17.71
CA LYS A 207 -26.47 16.45 18.43
C LYS A 207 -26.30 16.30 19.96
N ARG A 208 -26.77 15.18 20.53
CA ARG A 208 -26.64 14.90 21.97
C ARG A 208 -25.18 14.74 22.41
N PHE A 209 -24.37 14.05 21.61
CA PHE A 209 -22.94 13.89 21.91
C PHE A 209 -22.18 15.20 21.75
N PHE A 210 -22.54 16.02 20.76
CA PHE A 210 -22.02 17.39 20.65
C PHE A 210 -22.25 18.17 21.95
N LEU A 211 -23.49 18.17 22.49
CA LEU A 211 -23.80 18.86 23.74
C LEU A 211 -22.97 18.33 24.92
N TYR A 212 -22.82 16.99 25.06
CA TYR A 212 -21.99 16.42 26.11
C TYR A 212 -20.53 16.91 26.07
N THR A 213 -19.94 17.07 24.88
CA THR A 213 -18.56 17.58 24.77
C THR A 213 -18.39 19.06 25.14
N ARG A 214 -19.49 19.82 25.27
CA ARG A 214 -19.48 21.24 25.67
C ARG A 214 -19.63 21.44 27.17
N GLU A 215 -19.87 20.38 27.92
CA GLU A 215 -20.03 20.45 29.37
C GLU A 215 -18.75 21.00 30.04
N PRO A 216 -18.82 22.08 30.84
CA PRO A 216 -17.64 22.72 31.43
C PRO A 216 -16.83 21.78 32.33
N SER A 217 -17.49 20.81 32.96
CA SER A 217 -16.85 19.89 33.91
C SER A 217 -15.80 18.98 33.28
N ILE A 218 -15.90 18.69 31.98
CA ILE A 218 -14.90 17.91 31.22
C ILE A 218 -13.62 18.73 31.07
N TRP A 219 -13.77 19.99 30.66
CA TRP A 219 -12.65 20.87 30.37
C TRP A 219 -12.00 21.42 31.64
N GLN A 220 -12.77 21.61 32.71
CA GLN A 220 -12.21 21.88 34.03
C GLN A 220 -11.29 20.74 34.47
N TYR A 221 -11.79 19.50 34.40
CA TYR A 221 -11.00 18.32 34.74
C TYR A 221 -9.73 18.23 33.86
N ALA A 222 -9.86 18.38 32.54
CA ALA A 222 -8.72 18.35 31.63
C ALA A 222 -7.69 19.46 31.91
N SER A 223 -8.13 20.70 32.15
CA SER A 223 -7.24 21.83 32.41
C SER A 223 -6.49 21.70 33.73
N VAL A 224 -7.16 21.25 34.80
CA VAL A 224 -6.51 21.05 36.12
C VAL A 224 -5.42 19.97 36.03
N HIS A 225 -5.62 18.92 35.24
CA HIS A 225 -4.64 17.86 35.10
C HIS A 225 -3.50 18.20 34.12
N ILE A 226 -3.79 18.85 32.99
CA ILE A 226 -2.79 19.08 31.93
C ILE A 226 -1.90 20.30 32.21
N PHE A 227 -2.44 21.37 32.79
CA PHE A 227 -1.67 22.58 33.12
C PHE A 227 -1.05 22.52 34.53
N ARG A 228 -1.04 21.34 35.15
CA ARG A 228 -0.40 21.13 36.44
C ARG A 228 1.11 21.16 36.28
N LEU A 229 1.77 22.05 37.02
CA LEU A 229 3.23 22.08 37.09
C LEU A 229 3.75 20.87 37.88
N PRO A 230 4.93 20.31 37.52
CA PRO A 230 5.47 19.13 38.19
C PRO A 230 5.65 19.28 39.71
N SER A 231 5.87 20.50 40.20
CA SER A 231 6.07 20.82 41.63
C SER A 231 4.78 21.05 42.43
N MET A 232 3.62 21.17 41.77
CA MET A 232 2.35 21.50 42.43
C MET A 232 1.52 20.25 42.76
N THR A 233 0.77 20.29 43.85
CA THR A 233 -0.27 19.30 44.15
C THR A 233 -1.51 19.49 43.27
N LEU A 234 -2.43 18.50 43.26
CA LEU A 234 -3.65 18.59 42.45
C LEU A 234 -4.60 19.69 42.96
N GLU A 235 -4.65 19.89 44.28
CA GLU A 235 -5.50 20.89 44.93
C GLU A 235 -5.00 22.30 44.65
N GLU A 236 -3.70 22.55 44.83
CA GLU A 236 -3.06 23.82 44.47
C GLU A 236 -3.23 24.13 42.98
N SER A 237 -3.10 23.11 42.12
CA SER A 237 -3.34 23.28 40.69
C SER A 237 -4.79 23.68 40.40
N LYS A 238 -5.75 23.06 41.08
CA LYS A 238 -7.17 23.39 40.94
C LYS A 238 -7.44 24.85 41.28
N ASP A 239 -6.95 25.33 42.42
CA ASP A 239 -7.16 26.72 42.87
C ASP A 239 -6.48 27.73 41.93
N TYR A 240 -5.26 27.41 41.49
CA TYR A 240 -4.54 28.21 40.51
C TYR A 240 -5.29 28.28 39.17
N GLN A 241 -5.74 27.15 38.61
CA GLN A 241 -6.46 27.17 37.34
C GLN A 241 -7.83 27.86 37.45
N VAL A 242 -8.53 27.71 38.57
CA VAL A 242 -9.82 28.39 38.81
C VAL A 242 -9.64 29.90 38.78
N SER A 243 -8.63 30.44 39.48
CA SER A 243 -8.35 31.88 39.46
C SER A 243 -7.96 32.37 38.06
N LYS A 244 -7.12 31.62 37.34
CA LYS A 244 -6.67 31.97 35.99
C LYS A 244 -7.80 31.99 34.96
N VAL A 245 -8.71 31.01 35.01
CA VAL A 245 -9.88 30.95 34.11
C VAL A 245 -10.85 32.11 34.35
N MET A 246 -11.05 32.51 35.61
CA MET A 246 -11.92 33.63 35.93
C MET A 246 -11.32 34.97 35.49
N GLN A 247 -10.02 35.17 35.66
CA GLN A 247 -9.34 36.43 35.32
C GLN A 247 -9.11 36.62 33.82
N GLN A 248 -8.68 35.57 33.11
CA GLN A 248 -8.20 35.70 31.72
C GLN A 248 -9.14 35.10 30.67
N TYR A 249 -10.08 34.23 31.07
CA TYR A 249 -10.92 33.46 30.15
C TYR A 249 -12.42 33.56 30.46
N ASN A 250 -12.85 34.52 31.27
CA ASN A 250 -14.25 34.80 31.61
C ASN A 250 -15.03 33.56 32.09
N GLY A 251 -14.39 32.66 32.85
CA GLY A 251 -15.06 31.46 33.36
C GLY A 251 -15.19 30.30 32.35
N GLN A 252 -14.71 30.45 31.11
CA GLN A 252 -14.85 29.45 30.05
C GLN A 252 -13.67 28.47 30.01
N TRP A 253 -13.83 27.31 30.64
CA TRP A 253 -12.80 26.25 30.71
C TRP A 253 -12.34 25.73 29.34
N LEU A 254 -13.27 25.52 28.41
CA LEU A 254 -12.95 25.07 27.05
C LEU A 254 -12.07 26.08 26.30
N ARG A 255 -12.37 27.37 26.45
CA ARG A 255 -11.61 28.45 25.80
C ARG A 255 -10.18 28.49 26.34
N MET A 256 -10.03 28.45 27.66
CA MET A 256 -8.71 28.32 28.30
C MET A 256 -7.95 27.10 27.78
N TYR A 257 -8.61 25.96 27.66
CA TYR A 257 -7.97 24.73 27.18
C TYR A 257 -7.48 24.82 25.72
N ILE A 258 -8.20 25.54 24.86
CA ILE A 258 -7.85 25.70 23.43
C ILE A 258 -6.81 26.80 23.24
N ASP A 259 -6.95 27.93 23.92
CA ASP A 259 -6.17 29.12 23.61
C ASP A 259 -4.90 29.22 24.47
N ARG A 260 -4.84 28.60 25.66
CA ARG A 260 -3.63 28.60 26.51
C ARG A 260 -2.57 27.65 25.95
N PRO A 261 -1.34 28.13 25.69
CA PRO A 261 -0.22 27.29 25.26
C PRO A 261 0.05 26.14 26.24
N ARG A 262 0.27 24.93 25.71
CA ARG A 262 0.72 23.76 26.50
C ARG A 262 1.71 22.87 25.77
N ILE A 263 2.63 22.28 26.53
CA ILE A 263 3.44 21.15 26.06
C ILE A 263 2.55 19.92 25.94
N ARG A 264 2.80 19.13 24.91
CA ARG A 264 2.13 17.85 24.69
C ARG A 264 3.01 16.68 25.14
N TYR A 265 2.47 15.86 26.04
CA TYR A 265 3.14 14.67 26.58
C TYR A 265 2.82 13.39 25.77
N ASP A 266 1.83 13.44 24.88
CA ASP A 266 1.33 12.31 24.09
C ASP A 266 2.14 12.05 22.81
N GLY A 267 3.35 12.61 22.70
CA GLY A 267 4.16 12.51 21.50
C GLY A 267 5.58 13.04 21.64
N VAL A 268 6.22 13.25 20.50
CA VAL A 268 7.62 13.69 20.40
C VAL A 268 7.70 14.90 19.48
N TYR A 269 8.45 15.91 19.89
CA TYR A 269 8.78 17.09 19.08
C TYR A 269 10.02 16.79 18.23
N ILE A 270 9.94 17.01 16.93
CA ILE A 270 10.95 16.58 15.94
C ILE A 270 11.44 17.80 15.15
N SER A 271 12.76 17.98 15.09
CA SER A 271 13.41 18.94 14.19
C SER A 271 14.19 18.19 13.11
N THR A 272 13.85 18.42 11.84
CA THR A 272 14.45 17.76 10.67
C THR A 272 15.59 18.62 10.11
N CYS A 273 16.83 18.27 10.42
CA CYS A 273 18.03 19.02 10.03
C CYS A 273 18.72 18.36 8.84
N HIS A 274 19.32 19.16 7.98
CA HIS A 274 20.03 18.68 6.80
C HIS A 274 21.39 19.38 6.76
N TYR A 275 22.44 18.63 6.45
CA TYR A 275 23.74 19.21 6.17
C TYR A 275 24.38 18.49 4.99
N ILE A 276 25.28 19.20 4.34
CA ILE A 276 25.99 18.72 3.17
C ILE A 276 27.39 18.30 3.63
N ARG A 277 27.77 17.04 3.35
CA ARG A 277 29.11 16.52 3.59
C ARG A 277 29.77 16.19 2.26
N GLN A 278 31.01 16.60 2.08
CA GLN A 278 31.82 16.18 0.93
C GLN A 278 32.18 14.70 1.10
N GLY A 279 31.90 13.88 0.08
CA GLY A 279 32.33 12.49 0.02
C GLY A 279 33.81 12.38 -0.32
N THR A 280 34.42 11.28 0.11
CA THR A 280 35.79 10.93 -0.28
C THR A 280 35.80 10.39 -1.70
N SER A 281 36.56 11.03 -2.58
CA SER A 281 36.82 10.56 -3.94
C SER A 281 38.31 10.37 -4.16
N GLU A 282 38.70 9.25 -4.78
CA GLU A 282 40.08 9.01 -5.20
C GLU A 282 40.48 9.84 -6.42
N THR A 283 39.52 10.37 -7.18
CA THR A 283 39.74 11.13 -8.42
C THR A 283 39.32 12.58 -8.27
N ALA A 284 40.18 13.53 -8.66
CA ALA A 284 39.96 14.98 -8.50
C ALA A 284 38.77 15.54 -9.31
N TRP A 285 38.27 14.80 -10.31
CA TRP A 285 37.17 15.25 -11.19
C TRP A 285 35.76 14.91 -10.69
N ASN A 286 35.61 14.06 -9.68
CA ASN A 286 34.28 13.68 -9.16
C ASN A 286 34.28 13.64 -7.64
N GLN A 287 33.93 14.77 -7.01
CA GLN A 287 33.71 14.84 -5.56
C GLN A 287 32.21 14.68 -5.28
N PRO A 288 31.73 13.45 -4.94
CA PRO A 288 30.34 13.25 -4.61
C PRO A 288 29.97 14.06 -3.36
N ILE A 289 28.81 14.70 -3.40
CA ILE A 289 28.28 15.47 -2.28
C ILE A 289 27.20 14.63 -1.60
N HIS A 290 27.40 14.29 -0.33
CA HIS A 290 26.39 13.60 0.48
C HIS A 290 25.46 14.62 1.13
N PHE A 291 24.17 14.50 0.82
CA PHE A 291 23.12 15.22 1.51
C PHE A 291 22.64 14.38 2.69
N VAL A 292 23.06 14.74 3.91
CA VAL A 292 22.75 13.97 5.13
C VAL A 292 21.60 14.63 5.87
N THR A 293 20.56 13.84 6.13
CA THR A 293 19.43 14.24 6.97
C THR A 293 19.60 13.63 8.35
N TYR A 294 19.47 14.45 9.39
CA TYR A 294 19.45 13.99 10.77
C TYR A 294 18.30 14.66 11.54
N TYR A 295 17.88 14.01 12.60
CA TYR A 295 16.72 14.38 13.39
C TYR A 295 17.13 14.69 14.81
N ARG A 296 16.50 15.72 15.39
CA ARG A 296 16.56 16.01 16.82
C ARG A 296 15.18 15.78 17.41
N TYR A 297 15.11 14.87 18.36
CA TYR A 297 13.90 14.48 19.05
C TYR A 297 13.89 15.09 20.45
N LEU A 298 12.76 15.64 20.87
CA LEU A 298 12.49 16.08 22.23
C LEU A 298 11.19 15.43 22.71
N ARG A 299 11.25 14.71 23.84
CA ARG A 299 10.06 14.14 24.48
C ARG A 299 9.96 14.62 25.91
N PHE A 300 8.82 15.21 26.24
CA PHE A 300 8.49 15.72 27.56
C PHE A 300 7.65 14.70 28.31
N PHE A 301 7.84 14.62 29.63
CA PHE A 301 7.07 13.77 30.51
C PHE A 301 6.36 14.58 31.60
N PRO A 302 5.20 14.12 32.12
CA PRO A 302 4.44 14.85 33.14
C PRO A 302 5.18 15.07 34.47
N ASN A 303 6.22 14.28 34.75
CA ASN A 303 7.06 14.38 35.95
C ASN A 303 8.11 15.51 35.86
N GLY A 304 8.13 16.30 34.79
CA GLY A 304 9.12 17.37 34.59
C GLY A 304 10.42 16.92 33.92
N THR A 305 10.56 15.65 33.53
CA THR A 305 11.74 15.18 32.79
C THR A 305 11.58 15.36 31.28
N VAL A 306 12.71 15.52 30.61
CA VAL A 306 12.77 15.61 29.14
C VAL A 306 13.93 14.77 28.61
N LEU A 307 13.66 14.08 27.51
CA LEU A 307 14.66 13.33 26.75
C LEU A 307 14.91 14.03 25.42
N LYS A 308 16.18 14.31 25.14
CA LYS A 308 16.64 14.76 23.83
C LYS A 308 17.45 13.65 23.17
N HIS A 309 17.17 13.35 21.91
CA HIS A 309 17.99 12.41 21.13
C HIS A 309 18.31 12.99 19.76
N VAL A 310 19.59 12.92 19.37
CA VAL A 310 20.06 13.34 18.04
C VAL A 310 20.52 12.10 17.28
N THR A 311 19.95 11.84 16.11
CA THR A 311 20.27 10.63 15.31
C THR A 311 19.89 10.82 13.84
N THR A 312 20.48 10.03 12.96
CA THR A 312 20.06 9.89 11.55
C THR A 312 18.87 8.95 11.38
N ASP A 313 18.46 8.23 12.43
CA ASP A 313 17.32 7.31 12.38
C ASP A 313 16.00 8.05 12.16
N GLU A 314 15.17 7.52 11.25
CA GLU A 314 13.88 8.09 10.92
C GLU A 314 12.87 8.05 12.09
N PRO A 315 11.92 9.01 12.15
CA PRO A 315 10.94 9.12 13.23
C PRO A 315 10.17 7.84 13.54
N ALA A 316 9.86 7.04 12.52
CA ALA A 316 9.14 5.78 12.69
C ALA A 316 9.83 4.81 13.67
N HIS A 317 11.16 4.91 13.79
CA HIS A 317 11.98 4.02 14.63
C HIS A 317 12.15 4.57 16.04
N VAL A 318 12.39 5.88 16.14
CA VAL A 318 12.79 6.54 17.39
C VAL A 318 11.60 6.92 18.26
N VAL A 319 10.51 7.39 17.65
CA VAL A 319 9.35 7.98 18.36
C VAL A 319 8.75 7.00 19.38
N LYS A 320 8.71 5.70 19.05
CA LYS A 320 8.20 4.65 19.97
C LYS A 320 9.22 4.26 21.05
N ALA A 321 10.51 4.28 20.72
CA ALA A 321 11.59 3.82 21.58
C ALA A 321 12.01 4.84 22.65
N LEU A 322 11.75 6.13 22.41
CA LEU A 322 12.15 7.24 23.29
C LEU A 322 11.29 7.30 24.57
N GLN A 323 11.29 6.27 25.41
CA GLN A 323 10.59 6.16 26.69
C GLN A 323 11.53 6.44 27.87
N PRO A 324 11.02 6.64 29.11
CA PRO A 324 11.88 6.72 30.29
C PRO A 324 12.78 5.48 30.38
N GLY A 325 14.10 5.68 30.50
CA GLY A 325 15.10 4.59 30.48
C GLY A 325 15.75 4.32 29.12
N PHE A 326 15.37 5.03 28.05
CA PHE A 326 16.04 4.93 26.75
C PHE A 326 17.51 5.37 26.83
N HIS A 327 18.44 4.47 26.49
CA HIS A 327 19.88 4.72 26.53
C HIS A 327 20.53 4.39 25.17
N ARG A 328 21.12 5.40 24.53
CA ARG A 328 21.92 5.31 23.30
C ARG A 328 22.94 6.45 23.27
N GLN A 329 23.88 6.41 22.33
CA GLN A 329 24.75 7.56 22.05
C GLN A 329 23.92 8.79 21.65
N GLN A 330 24.37 9.99 22.05
CA GLN A 330 23.69 11.26 21.79
C GLN A 330 22.24 11.33 22.34
N VAL A 331 22.04 10.76 23.52
CA VAL A 331 20.81 10.93 24.33
C VAL A 331 21.14 11.82 25.52
N PHE A 332 20.40 12.91 25.68
CA PHE A 332 20.53 13.84 26.79
C PHE A 332 19.32 13.68 27.70
N LEU A 333 19.58 13.58 28.99
CA LEU A 333 18.55 13.55 30.03
C LEU A 333 18.53 14.91 30.71
N GLY A 334 17.32 15.47 30.87
CA GLY A 334 17.15 16.79 31.45
C GLY A 334 15.84 16.98 32.19
N GLN A 335 15.67 18.17 32.73
CA GLN A 335 14.44 18.67 33.35
C GLN A 335 13.97 19.91 32.60
N PHE A 336 12.66 20.14 32.58
CA PHE A 336 12.07 21.32 31.97
C PHE A 336 11.19 22.08 32.97
N LEU A 337 11.15 23.41 32.82
CA LEU A 337 10.34 24.32 33.60
C LEU A 337 9.65 25.32 32.64
N PHE A 338 8.45 25.76 33.01
CA PHE A 338 7.78 26.85 32.31
C PHE A 338 8.20 28.18 32.93
N GLU A 339 8.37 29.18 32.07
CA GLU A 339 8.53 30.57 32.49
C GLU A 339 7.17 31.17 32.91
N GLU A 340 7.17 32.28 33.66
CA GLU A 340 5.96 32.86 34.27
C GLU A 340 4.85 33.19 33.25
N ASP A 341 5.24 33.42 31.99
CA ASP A 341 4.35 33.73 30.87
C ASP A 341 3.65 32.49 30.26
N ASP A 342 3.94 31.26 30.71
CA ASP A 342 3.48 29.97 30.14
C ASP A 342 3.82 29.74 28.64
N GLU A 343 4.44 30.69 27.96
CA GLU A 343 4.78 30.62 26.54
C GLU A 343 6.15 29.99 26.27
N SER A 344 7.09 30.18 27.18
CA SER A 344 8.48 29.73 27.03
C SER A 344 8.83 28.61 28.00
N VAL A 345 9.63 27.68 27.50
CA VAL A 345 10.04 26.44 28.19
C VAL A 345 11.56 26.44 28.29
N ILE A 346 12.05 26.40 29.51
CA ILE A 346 13.48 26.33 29.83
C ILE A 346 13.81 24.86 30.09
N ILE A 347 14.84 24.36 29.43
CA ILE A 347 15.29 22.98 29.53
C ILE A 347 16.76 22.96 29.93
N GLU A 348 17.06 22.27 31.03
CA GLU A 348 18.42 21.94 31.45
C GLU A 348 18.67 20.46 31.23
N MET A 349 19.76 20.09 30.53
CA MET A 349 20.09 18.70 30.23
C MET A 349 21.58 18.40 30.29
N LYS A 350 21.91 17.13 30.52
CA LYS A 350 23.29 16.61 30.54
C LYS A 350 23.46 15.49 29.52
N ASP A 351 24.61 15.48 28.85
CA ASP A 351 25.03 14.36 28.02
C ASP A 351 25.84 13.38 28.89
N PRO A 352 25.45 12.08 28.98
CA PRO A 352 26.25 11.07 29.66
C PRO A 352 27.70 10.98 29.17
N MET A 353 27.95 11.32 27.89
CA MET A 353 29.29 11.31 27.30
C MET A 353 30.13 12.55 27.65
N LEU A 354 29.48 13.65 28.05
CA LEU A 354 30.12 14.91 28.44
C LEU A 354 29.63 15.34 29.84
N PRO A 355 30.01 14.62 30.91
CA PRO A 355 29.46 14.85 32.25
C PRO A 355 29.85 16.21 32.85
N LYS A 356 30.86 16.87 32.30
CA LYS A 356 31.35 18.20 32.73
C LYS A 356 30.64 19.36 32.04
N GLU A 357 29.76 19.10 31.08
CA GLU A 357 29.02 20.13 30.35
C GLU A 357 27.52 19.98 30.61
N THR A 358 26.87 21.12 30.81
CA THR A 358 25.43 21.25 30.99
C THR A 358 24.87 22.10 29.86
N PHE A 359 23.75 21.68 29.27
CA PHE A 359 23.15 22.35 28.14
C PHE A 359 21.83 22.98 28.56
N HIS A 360 21.68 24.27 28.27
CA HIS A 360 20.47 25.04 28.55
C HIS A 360 19.80 25.44 27.23
N MET A 361 18.52 25.14 27.09
CA MET A 361 17.71 25.48 25.93
C MET A 361 16.50 26.29 26.38
N SER A 362 16.30 27.47 25.80
CA SER A 362 15.04 28.21 25.91
C SER A 362 14.26 28.08 24.60
N LEU A 363 13.04 27.53 24.70
CA LEU A 363 12.15 27.28 23.58
C LEU A 363 10.79 27.94 23.78
N LYS A 364 10.37 28.77 22.82
CA LYS A 364 9.02 29.34 22.80
C LYS A 364 8.02 28.41 22.14
N LEU A 365 6.92 28.14 22.83
CA LEU A 365 5.81 27.37 22.33
C LEU A 365 4.94 28.22 21.40
N LYS A 366 4.74 27.70 20.19
CA LYS A 366 3.89 28.30 19.17
C LYS A 366 2.90 27.29 18.64
N THR A 367 1.87 27.80 17.96
CA THR A 367 0.84 26.96 17.35
C THR A 367 0.69 27.27 15.86
N THR A 368 0.55 26.22 15.06
CA THR A 368 0.26 26.35 13.61
C THR A 368 -1.22 26.61 13.34
N HIS A 369 -2.10 26.07 14.18
CA HIS A 369 -3.54 26.30 14.13
C HIS A 369 -4.10 26.45 15.54
N ARG A 370 -5.28 27.06 15.69
CA ARG A 370 -5.96 27.22 16.99
C ARG A 370 -5.98 25.90 17.78
N GLY A 371 -5.41 25.89 18.99
CA GLY A 371 -5.43 24.76 19.92
C GLY A 371 -4.52 23.56 19.61
N LYS A 372 -3.67 23.60 18.57
CA LYS A 372 -2.75 22.47 18.26
C LYS A 372 -1.50 22.44 19.15
N HIS A 373 -0.95 23.59 19.53
CA HIS A 373 0.26 23.76 20.36
C HIS A 373 1.42 22.84 19.94
N ASN A 374 1.71 22.83 18.64
CA ASN A 374 2.50 21.78 17.99
C ASN A 374 3.89 22.25 17.49
N LYS A 375 4.37 23.44 17.85
CA LYS A 375 5.64 23.99 17.36
C LYS A 375 6.46 24.56 18.53
N LEU A 376 7.75 24.23 18.60
CA LEU A 376 8.71 24.86 19.52
C LEU A 376 9.77 25.61 18.72
N VAL A 377 9.99 26.88 19.04
CA VAL A 377 10.94 27.76 18.35
C VAL A 377 12.09 28.12 19.30
N TRP A 378 13.32 28.16 18.79
CA TRP A 378 14.50 28.51 19.56
C TRP A 378 14.50 29.98 19.98
N GLU A 379 14.70 30.25 21.26
CA GLU A 379 15.02 31.58 21.80
C GLU A 379 16.48 31.67 22.20
N GLU A 380 16.99 30.65 22.91
CA GLU A 380 18.38 30.61 23.37
C GLU A 380 18.91 29.15 23.42
N TYR A 381 20.19 28.96 23.14
CA TYR A 381 20.88 27.68 23.35
C TYR A 381 22.31 27.91 23.84
N THR A 382 22.60 27.52 25.09
CA THR A 382 23.91 27.71 25.72
C THR A 382 24.45 26.41 26.31
N SER A 383 25.76 26.26 26.34
CA SER A 383 26.44 25.20 27.09
C SER A 383 27.35 25.82 28.15
N VAL A 384 27.31 25.24 29.36
CA VAL A 384 28.06 25.67 30.53
C VAL A 384 28.92 24.52 31.01
N SER A 385 30.23 24.76 31.05
CA SER A 385 31.22 23.81 31.55
C SER A 385 31.39 23.98 33.06
N SER A 386 31.44 22.87 33.81
CA SER A 386 31.73 22.86 35.25
C SER A 386 33.22 23.05 35.58
N VAL A 387 34.09 23.15 34.57
CA VAL A 387 35.53 23.42 34.74
C VAL A 387 35.75 24.91 35.00
N PRO A 388 36.49 25.30 36.07
CA PRO A 388 36.86 26.69 36.30
C PRO A 388 37.60 27.27 35.10
N ASP A 389 37.33 28.54 34.74
CA ASP A 389 38.00 29.30 33.67
C ASP A 389 37.54 29.00 32.22
N ARG A 390 36.49 28.19 32.01
CA ARG A 390 35.82 28.08 30.69
C ARG A 390 34.54 28.92 30.65
N ASN A 391 34.51 29.88 29.72
CA ASN A 391 33.34 30.73 29.49
C ASN A 391 32.15 29.96 28.91
N HIS A 392 30.95 30.49 29.16
CA HIS A 392 29.68 29.99 28.63
C HIS A 392 29.70 30.08 27.10
N HIS A 393 29.35 29.00 26.40
CA HIS A 393 29.32 28.98 24.94
C HIS A 393 27.89 29.15 24.43
N VAL A 394 27.62 30.26 23.75
CA VAL A 394 26.33 30.55 23.12
C VAL A 394 26.33 29.99 21.70
N HIS A 395 25.38 29.11 21.38
CA HIS A 395 25.27 28.52 20.05
C HIS A 395 24.50 29.42 19.08
N ASP A 396 24.97 29.55 17.84
CA ASP A 396 24.26 30.29 16.80
C ASP A 396 22.95 29.57 16.39
N LEU A 397 21.84 30.30 16.48
CA LEU A 397 20.50 29.80 16.21
C LEU A 397 20.14 29.80 14.71
N LYS A 398 20.90 30.50 13.85
CA LYS A 398 20.55 30.68 12.42
C LYS A 398 20.34 29.36 11.66
N LEU A 399 21.07 28.31 12.03
CA LEU A 399 21.00 26.99 11.40
C LEU A 399 20.04 26.03 12.12
N LEU A 400 19.45 26.45 13.24
CA LEU A 400 18.59 25.62 14.07
C LEU A 400 17.14 25.70 13.62
N LYS A 401 16.64 24.58 13.10
CA LYS A 401 15.23 24.46 12.71
C LYS A 401 14.34 24.27 13.95
N PRO A 402 13.11 24.83 13.95
CA PRO A 402 12.14 24.62 15.02
C PRO A 402 11.71 23.16 15.11
N TYR A 403 11.17 22.76 16.26
CA TYR A 403 10.60 21.43 16.44
C TYR A 403 9.11 21.41 16.15
N PHE A 404 8.63 20.33 15.53
CA PHE A 404 7.23 20.07 15.26
C PHE A 404 6.76 18.82 15.98
N PHE A 405 5.59 18.89 16.60
CA PHE A 405 5.02 17.79 17.36
C PHE A 405 4.51 16.67 16.46
N SER A 406 4.84 15.43 16.82
CA SER A 406 4.34 14.20 16.22
C SER A 406 3.73 13.30 17.31
N PRO A 407 2.44 12.90 17.19
CA PRO A 407 1.79 12.07 18.20
C PRO A 407 2.36 10.64 18.24
N CYS A 408 2.55 10.10 19.44
CA CYS A 408 2.87 8.69 19.66
C CYS A 408 1.57 7.87 19.67
N LEU A 409 1.08 7.48 18.50
CA LEU A 409 -0.04 6.55 18.43
C LEU A 409 0.42 5.15 18.88
N LEU A 410 0.13 4.81 20.15
CA LEU A 410 0.04 3.42 20.60
C LEU A 410 -1.00 2.71 19.72
N GLY A 411 -0.56 1.97 18.70
CA GLY A 411 -1.45 1.11 17.91
C GLY A 411 -1.32 1.11 16.38
N LYS A 412 -0.38 1.83 15.75
CA LYS A 412 -0.06 1.58 14.32
C LYS A 412 1.21 0.76 14.18
N CYS A 413 1.05 -0.55 14.02
CA CYS A 413 2.09 -1.45 13.53
C CYS A 413 2.33 -1.12 12.05
N ILE A 414 3.53 -0.63 11.73
CA ILE A 414 4.04 -0.58 10.37
C ILE A 414 5.16 -1.61 10.34
N PRO A 415 5.02 -2.73 9.63
CA PRO A 415 6.14 -3.66 9.46
C PRO A 415 7.23 -2.97 8.63
N LYS A 416 8.48 -3.09 9.08
CA LYS A 416 9.65 -2.59 8.37
C LYS A 416 10.10 -3.58 7.30
N LYS A 417 10.76 -3.02 6.30
CA LYS A 417 11.40 -3.65 5.15
C LYS A 417 12.33 -4.79 5.59
N GLU A 418 12.08 -6.00 5.06
CA GLU A 418 12.96 -7.16 5.23
C GLU A 418 14.20 -7.03 4.34
N ASP A 419 15.39 -7.22 4.93
CA ASP A 419 16.67 -7.29 4.21
C ASP A 419 16.94 -8.73 3.75
N PHE A 420 16.54 -9.04 2.51
CA PHE A 420 16.63 -10.38 1.92
C PHE A 420 18.04 -10.79 1.46
N LEU A 421 19.05 -9.93 1.59
CA LEU A 421 20.45 -10.32 1.32
C LEU A 421 20.91 -11.45 2.26
N ASN A 422 20.32 -11.57 3.46
CA ASN A 422 20.75 -12.52 4.47
C ASN A 422 19.76 -13.67 4.75
N LYS A 423 18.68 -13.84 3.97
CA LYS A 423 17.60 -14.83 4.22
C LYS A 423 17.02 -14.78 5.65
N LYS A 424 17.06 -13.63 6.32
CA LYS A 424 16.56 -13.46 7.69
C LYS A 424 15.24 -12.72 7.67
N TYR A 425 14.28 -13.19 8.45
CA TYR A 425 13.09 -12.43 8.80
C TYR A 425 13.07 -12.21 10.32
N THR A 426 12.66 -11.02 10.74
CA THR A 426 12.58 -10.65 12.17
C THR A 426 11.14 -10.57 12.60
N ILE A 427 10.77 -11.34 13.62
CA ILE A 427 9.46 -11.28 14.25
C ILE A 427 9.62 -10.65 15.62
N ASN A 428 8.76 -9.68 15.92
CA ASN A 428 8.65 -9.10 17.24
C ASN A 428 7.52 -9.81 17.99
N PHE A 429 7.86 -10.55 19.04
CA PHE A 429 6.89 -11.20 19.91
C PHE A 429 6.51 -10.26 21.05
N LEU A 430 5.22 -9.95 21.15
CA LEU A 430 4.64 -9.38 22.37
C LEU A 430 4.10 -10.53 23.21
N VAL A 431 4.78 -10.85 24.30
CA VAL A 431 4.37 -11.95 25.19
C VAL A 431 3.57 -11.35 26.35
N GLN A 432 2.35 -11.85 26.56
CA GLN A 432 1.50 -11.44 27.68
C GLN A 432 1.20 -12.66 28.55
N PRO A 433 1.66 -12.69 29.82
CA PRO A 433 1.26 -13.74 30.74
C PRO A 433 -0.23 -13.57 31.09
N ASN A 434 -0.96 -14.68 31.20
CA ASN A 434 -2.39 -14.69 31.54
C ASN A 434 -2.68 -15.70 32.65
N GLY A 435 -3.76 -15.45 33.40
CA GLY A 435 -4.21 -16.34 34.46
C GLY A 435 -3.24 -16.40 35.64
N THR A 436 -2.94 -17.61 36.11
CA THR A 436 -2.09 -17.85 37.30
C THR A 436 -0.64 -17.40 37.13
N LEU A 437 -0.20 -17.16 35.89
CA LEU A 437 1.13 -16.67 35.56
C LEU A 437 1.30 -15.15 35.70
N ALA A 438 0.19 -14.40 35.79
CA ALA A 438 0.19 -12.94 35.84
C ALA A 438 -0.38 -12.39 37.14
N ASN A 439 0.19 -11.30 37.62
CA ASN A 439 -0.33 -10.52 38.75
C ASN A 439 -1.39 -9.53 38.23
N GLU A 440 -2.10 -8.84 39.14
CA GLU A 440 -3.06 -7.78 38.78
C GLU A 440 -2.45 -6.66 37.92
N TYR A 441 -1.13 -6.49 37.96
CA TYR A 441 -0.34 -5.52 37.20
C TYR A 441 0.25 -6.08 35.89
N GLY A 442 -0.05 -7.33 35.50
CA GLY A 442 0.48 -7.97 34.28
C GLY A 442 1.94 -8.42 34.36
N GLN A 443 2.53 -8.43 35.56
CA GLN A 443 3.88 -8.95 35.85
C GLN A 443 3.87 -10.47 36.08
N LEU A 444 5.01 -11.13 35.91
CA LEU A 444 5.13 -12.58 36.12
C LEU A 444 5.07 -12.98 37.60
N ASN A 445 4.23 -13.95 37.93
CA ASN A 445 4.14 -14.53 39.28
C ASN A 445 5.18 -15.63 39.55
N GLN A 446 5.74 -16.21 38.49
CA GLN A 446 6.65 -17.37 38.51
C GLN A 446 7.77 -17.20 37.47
N GLN A 447 8.89 -17.90 37.69
CA GLN A 447 10.02 -17.89 36.76
C GLN A 447 9.71 -18.78 35.55
N ILE A 448 9.91 -18.23 34.35
CA ILE A 448 9.62 -18.93 33.09
C ILE A 448 10.79 -18.84 32.12
N THR A 449 10.91 -19.84 31.26
CA THR A 449 11.84 -19.86 30.13
C THR A 449 11.07 -19.99 28.84
N LEU A 450 11.28 -19.05 27.91
CA LEU A 450 10.78 -19.13 26.54
C LEU A 450 11.89 -19.63 25.62
N LYS A 451 11.63 -20.70 24.88
CA LYS A 451 12.54 -21.22 23.85
C LYS A 451 11.95 -20.95 22.47
N PHE A 452 12.76 -20.37 21.59
CA PHE A 452 12.45 -20.18 20.18
C PHE A 452 13.31 -21.13 19.32
N SER A 453 12.85 -21.47 18.10
CA SER A 453 13.60 -22.33 17.18
C SER A 453 15.00 -21.81 16.79
N SER A 454 15.31 -20.53 17.06
CA SER A 454 16.58 -19.87 16.73
C SER A 454 17.75 -20.20 17.69
N PHE A 455 17.66 -21.23 18.52
CA PHE A 455 18.60 -21.57 19.61
C PHE A 455 18.74 -20.50 20.72
N GLU A 456 17.88 -19.48 20.74
CA GLU A 456 17.87 -18.47 21.80
C GLU A 456 16.83 -18.83 22.88
N ASN A 457 17.31 -18.98 24.11
CA ASN A 457 16.48 -19.17 25.30
C ASN A 457 16.40 -17.85 26.07
N TYR A 458 15.19 -17.39 26.37
CA TYR A 458 14.93 -16.19 27.15
C TYR A 458 14.41 -16.59 28.52
N HIS A 459 15.17 -16.24 29.56
CA HIS A 459 14.82 -16.51 30.95
C HIS A 459 14.24 -15.25 31.59
N PHE A 460 13.11 -15.40 32.29
CA PHE A 460 12.42 -14.29 32.96
C PHE A 460 12.23 -14.58 34.44
N GLU A 461 12.52 -13.60 35.28
CA GLU A 461 12.39 -13.72 36.72
C GLU A 461 10.99 -13.35 37.23
N LYS A 462 10.71 -13.73 38.48
CA LYS A 462 9.45 -13.39 39.15
C LYS A 462 9.36 -11.87 39.37
N GLY A 463 8.23 -11.27 38.99
CA GLY A 463 7.94 -9.84 39.09
C GLY A 463 8.33 -9.03 37.85
N GLU A 464 8.97 -9.65 36.87
CA GLU A 464 9.42 -8.99 35.65
C GLU A 464 8.28 -8.82 34.63
N THR A 465 8.30 -7.71 33.88
CA THR A 465 7.42 -7.50 32.72
C THR A 465 8.14 -7.94 31.45
N ILE A 466 7.53 -8.82 30.66
CA ILE A 466 8.14 -9.30 29.42
C ILE A 466 8.05 -8.20 28.36
N ASN A 467 9.20 -7.59 28.03
CA ASN A 467 9.30 -6.63 26.94
C ASN A 467 9.21 -7.35 25.58
N PRO A 468 8.81 -6.64 24.50
CA PRO A 468 8.76 -7.22 23.17
C PRO A 468 10.10 -7.81 22.76
N ILE A 469 10.11 -9.11 22.44
CA ILE A 469 11.32 -9.84 22.07
C ILE A 469 11.44 -9.83 20.56
N GLN A 470 12.57 -9.36 20.04
CA GLN A 470 12.86 -9.42 18.62
C GLN A 470 13.68 -10.67 18.33
N VAL A 471 13.09 -11.64 17.65
CA VAL A 471 13.78 -12.87 17.26
C VAL A 471 13.97 -12.89 15.75
N SER A 472 15.19 -13.21 15.32
CA SER A 472 15.55 -13.34 13.91
C SER A 472 15.56 -14.81 13.53
N PHE A 473 14.81 -15.16 12.49
CA PHE A 473 14.76 -16.52 11.95
C PHE A 473 15.31 -16.53 10.53
N ASN A 474 15.88 -17.65 10.14
CA ASN A 474 16.32 -17.88 8.77
C ASN A 474 15.24 -18.66 8.02
N TYR A 475 15.02 -18.34 6.74
CA TYR A 475 14.24 -19.21 5.87
C TYR A 475 15.02 -20.51 5.61
N GLU A 476 14.35 -21.64 5.77
CA GLU A 476 14.93 -22.97 5.55
C GLU A 476 15.01 -23.31 4.07
N ASP A 477 13.97 -22.93 3.31
CA ASP A 477 13.80 -23.28 1.90
C ASP A 477 13.26 -22.11 1.09
N GLY A 478 13.54 -22.11 -0.21
CA GLY A 478 13.20 -21.08 -1.18
C GLY A 478 14.41 -20.49 -1.91
N ASN A 479 14.29 -20.36 -3.23
CA ASN A 479 15.35 -19.87 -4.10
C ASN A 479 15.00 -18.51 -4.71
N GLN A 480 15.94 -17.55 -4.65
CA GLN A 480 15.78 -16.22 -5.25
C GLN A 480 15.74 -16.26 -6.79
N ILE A 481 16.28 -17.32 -7.40
CA ILE A 481 16.28 -17.50 -8.86
C ILE A 481 14.84 -17.49 -9.42
N ASP A 482 13.86 -17.98 -8.66
CA ASP A 482 12.47 -18.15 -9.12
C ASP A 482 11.66 -16.84 -9.19
N TYR A 483 12.27 -15.69 -8.94
CA TYR A 483 11.60 -14.38 -9.02
C TYR A 483 10.90 -14.17 -10.39
N PRO A 484 9.63 -13.68 -10.40
CA PRO A 484 8.84 -13.15 -9.29
C PRO A 484 7.91 -14.17 -8.59
N PHE A 485 8.09 -15.47 -8.86
CA PHE A 485 7.27 -16.56 -8.32
C PHE A 485 7.93 -17.24 -7.11
N ASP A 486 8.91 -16.59 -6.49
CA ASP A 486 9.65 -17.06 -5.34
C ASP A 486 8.73 -17.21 -4.11
N ILE A 487 8.80 -18.38 -3.48
CA ILE A 487 8.11 -18.71 -2.23
C ILE A 487 9.17 -19.22 -1.26
N TYR A 488 9.17 -18.64 -0.07
CA TYR A 488 10.05 -19.02 1.02
C TYR A 488 9.27 -19.74 2.12
N PHE A 489 9.90 -20.75 2.71
CA PHE A 489 9.37 -21.50 3.83
C PHE A 489 10.29 -21.37 5.04
N GLY A 490 9.69 -21.14 6.21
CA GLY A 490 10.37 -21.21 7.49
C GLY A 490 9.48 -21.86 8.53
N ASN A 491 10.06 -22.65 9.43
CA ASN A 491 9.37 -23.15 10.60
C ASN A 491 9.75 -22.31 11.82
N LEU A 492 8.73 -21.96 12.59
CA LEU A 492 8.85 -21.26 13.85
C LEU A 492 8.31 -22.17 14.95
N ASP A 493 9.19 -22.66 15.80
CA ASP A 493 8.82 -23.42 16.98
C ASP A 493 8.97 -22.55 18.22
N VAL A 494 7.92 -22.52 19.05
CA VAL A 494 7.96 -21.80 20.33
C VAL A 494 7.46 -22.71 21.43
N SER A 495 8.18 -22.72 22.55
CA SER A 495 7.83 -23.48 23.75
C SER A 495 8.15 -22.68 25.01
N ALA A 496 7.39 -22.93 26.07
CA ALA A 496 7.49 -22.23 27.34
C ALA A 496 7.49 -23.26 28.47
N PHE A 497 8.46 -23.14 29.38
CA PHE A 497 8.66 -24.06 30.50
C PHE A 497 8.88 -23.30 31.80
N TYR A 498 8.56 -23.92 32.92
CA TYR A 498 8.97 -23.43 34.23
C TYR A 498 10.45 -23.70 34.46
N VAL A 499 11.16 -22.75 35.09
CA VAL A 499 12.61 -22.89 35.36
C VAL A 499 12.93 -24.09 36.25
N ASN A 500 12.03 -24.45 37.16
CA ASN A 500 12.24 -25.52 38.15
C ASN A 500 11.76 -26.90 37.68
N ASP A 501 11.05 -26.99 36.56
CA ASP A 501 10.45 -28.23 36.06
C ASP A 501 10.26 -28.16 34.54
N THR A 502 11.20 -28.73 33.78
CA THR A 502 11.12 -28.82 32.31
C THR A 502 10.02 -29.78 31.84
N ALA A 503 9.49 -30.62 32.75
CA ALA A 503 8.43 -31.57 32.47
C ALA A 503 7.01 -30.97 32.62
N LYS A 504 6.89 -29.66 32.91
CA LYS A 504 5.60 -28.95 32.86
C LYS A 504 5.65 -27.84 31.82
N SER A 505 5.04 -28.11 30.66
CA SER A 505 4.86 -27.12 29.61
C SER A 505 3.77 -26.10 29.99
N ILE A 506 4.01 -24.84 29.66
CA ILE A 506 3.03 -23.77 29.80
C ILE A 506 2.22 -23.70 28.49
N PRO A 507 0.88 -23.73 28.53
CA PRO A 507 0.07 -23.59 27.32
C PRO A 507 0.22 -22.19 26.73
N ILE A 508 0.55 -22.12 25.43
CA ILE A 508 0.78 -20.87 24.70
C ILE A 508 -0.34 -20.65 23.68
N THR A 509 -0.90 -19.44 23.63
CA THR A 509 -1.82 -19.04 22.56
C THR A 509 -1.14 -18.04 21.65
N PHE A 510 -1.24 -18.24 20.32
CA PHE A 510 -0.62 -17.38 19.32
C PHE A 510 -1.65 -16.52 18.59
N HIS A 511 -1.38 -15.21 18.53
CA HIS A 511 -2.04 -14.26 17.65
C HIS A 511 -1.01 -13.65 16.70
N LEU A 512 -1.19 -13.88 15.40
CA LEU A 512 -0.26 -13.40 14.36
C LEU A 512 -0.99 -12.43 13.43
N ASP A 513 -0.63 -11.16 13.52
CA ASP A 513 -1.10 -10.10 12.62
C ASP A 513 0.05 -9.63 11.73
N ALA A 514 -0.07 -9.85 10.42
CA ALA A 514 0.92 -9.40 9.44
C ALA A 514 0.24 -8.81 8.19
N SER A 515 0.68 -7.62 7.77
CA SER A 515 0.35 -7.07 6.45
C SER A 515 1.56 -6.34 5.87
N ILE A 516 2.28 -6.98 4.94
CA ILE A 516 3.36 -6.33 4.20
C ILE A 516 2.87 -6.03 2.79
N THR A 517 3.18 -4.85 2.28
CA THR A 517 2.70 -4.37 0.97
C THR A 517 3.23 -5.17 -0.22
N SER A 518 4.35 -5.87 -0.06
CA SER A 518 5.05 -6.58 -1.13
C SER A 518 5.03 -8.10 -0.99
N PHE A 519 4.52 -8.64 0.11
CA PHE A 519 4.54 -10.09 0.40
C PHE A 519 3.22 -10.58 0.99
N HIS A 520 2.83 -11.78 0.62
CA HIS A 520 1.71 -12.53 1.17
C HIS A 520 2.23 -13.52 2.21
N PHE A 521 1.64 -13.49 3.40
CA PHE A 521 1.95 -14.40 4.50
C PHE A 521 0.83 -15.40 4.67
N MET A 522 1.17 -16.68 4.73
CA MET A 522 0.21 -17.74 5.02
C MET A 522 0.72 -18.58 6.20
N PRO A 523 0.26 -18.31 7.43
CA PRO A 523 0.61 -19.14 8.58
C PRO A 523 -0.19 -20.44 8.53
N SER A 524 0.48 -21.57 8.73
CA SER A 524 -0.15 -22.87 8.96
C SER A 524 0.30 -23.40 10.30
N ILE A 525 -0.66 -23.66 11.19
CA ILE A 525 -0.40 -24.27 12.49
C ILE A 525 -0.38 -25.79 12.28
N LYS A 526 0.72 -26.45 12.65
CA LYS A 526 0.75 -27.90 12.81
C LYS A 526 0.98 -28.18 14.29
N HIS A 527 -0.07 -28.66 14.96
CA HIS A 527 0.09 -29.29 16.26
C HIS A 527 0.64 -30.69 15.99
N GLN A 528 1.91 -30.91 16.34
CA GLN A 528 2.54 -32.21 16.17
C GLN A 528 3.19 -32.52 17.52
N PRO A 529 2.56 -33.33 18.38
CA PRO A 529 3.19 -33.75 19.62
C PRO A 529 4.45 -34.55 19.24
N VAL A 530 5.62 -33.99 19.51
CA VAL A 530 6.89 -34.66 19.28
C VAL A 530 7.17 -35.53 20.51
N LEU A 531 7.21 -36.85 20.30
CA LEU A 531 7.80 -37.78 21.25
C LEU A 531 9.32 -37.63 21.10
N GLU A 532 9.97 -36.97 22.06
CA GLU A 532 11.42 -37.02 22.18
C GLU A 532 11.78 -38.23 23.03
N ASP A 533 12.48 -39.20 22.45
CA ASP A 533 13.12 -40.28 23.19
C ASP A 533 14.40 -39.72 23.82
N ASP A 534 14.33 -39.27 25.07
CA ASP A 534 15.51 -39.03 25.91
C ASP A 534 15.85 -40.33 26.64
N ASP A 535 17.14 -40.69 26.64
CA ASP A 535 17.71 -42.01 27.01
C ASP A 535 17.57 -42.38 28.50
N ASP A 536 16.81 -41.64 29.32
CA ASP A 536 16.54 -41.99 30.72
C ASP A 536 15.23 -41.33 31.24
N ASN A 537 14.17 -42.16 31.35
CA ASN A 537 12.87 -41.96 32.03
C ASN A 537 11.74 -41.17 31.32
N GLU A 538 10.62 -41.89 31.13
CA GLU A 538 9.22 -41.47 30.81
C GLU A 538 8.99 -40.58 29.55
N PRO A 539 8.08 -40.97 28.64
CA PRO A 539 7.77 -40.18 27.45
C PRO A 539 7.15 -38.82 27.82
N PHE A 540 7.92 -37.74 27.67
CA PHE A 540 7.47 -36.38 27.93
C PHE A 540 6.77 -35.77 26.70
N ILE A 541 5.48 -35.43 26.84
CA ILE A 541 4.73 -34.69 25.81
C ILE A 541 5.11 -33.21 25.92
N SER A 542 6.09 -32.77 25.12
CA SER A 542 6.32 -31.35 24.94
C SER A 542 5.25 -30.76 24.02
N ASP A 543 4.43 -29.85 24.54
CA ASP A 543 3.41 -29.14 23.76
C ASP A 543 4.11 -28.08 22.88
N ARG A 544 4.76 -28.53 21.80
CA ARG A 544 5.45 -27.67 20.84
C ARG A 544 4.47 -27.21 19.78
N ILE A 545 4.26 -25.90 19.70
CA ILE A 545 3.50 -25.30 18.61
C ILE A 545 4.47 -24.98 17.49
N SER A 546 4.40 -25.76 16.40
CA SER A 546 5.14 -25.47 15.17
C SER A 546 4.27 -24.63 14.23
N LEU A 547 4.77 -23.44 13.90
CA LEU A 547 4.13 -22.51 12.98
C LEU A 547 4.92 -22.49 11.68
N LYS A 548 4.34 -23.07 10.63
CA LYS A 548 4.92 -23.02 9.29
C LYS A 548 4.54 -21.70 8.62
N ILE A 549 5.54 -20.86 8.36
CA ILE A 549 5.38 -19.59 7.66
C ILE A 549 5.71 -19.81 6.20
N SER A 550 4.75 -19.50 5.32
CA SER A 550 5.00 -19.36 3.89
C SER A 550 4.92 -17.89 3.51
N THR A 551 6.03 -17.36 2.99
CA THR A 551 6.16 -15.97 2.53
C THR A 551 6.36 -15.98 1.03
N GLY A 552 5.44 -15.35 0.28
CA GLY A 552 5.54 -15.21 -1.19
C GLY A 552 5.31 -13.77 -1.62
N ARG A 553 5.64 -13.42 -2.87
CA ARG A 553 5.41 -12.06 -3.38
C ARG A 553 3.92 -11.71 -3.42
N SER A 554 3.60 -10.44 -3.17
CA SER A 554 2.23 -9.94 -3.28
C SER A 554 1.71 -9.99 -4.72
N THR A 555 0.39 -10.02 -4.87
CA THR A 555 -0.25 -10.02 -6.19
C THR A 555 0.08 -8.75 -6.99
N THR A 556 0.24 -7.61 -6.32
CA THR A 556 0.61 -6.33 -6.96
C THR A 556 2.03 -6.35 -7.49
N THR A 557 3.00 -6.86 -6.71
CA THR A 557 4.39 -7.03 -7.17
C THR A 557 4.48 -8.01 -8.33
N LEU A 558 3.73 -9.11 -8.29
CA LEU A 558 3.70 -10.09 -9.37
C LEU A 558 3.14 -9.48 -10.66
N VAL A 559 2.00 -8.77 -10.58
CA VAL A 559 1.38 -8.10 -11.74
C VAL A 559 2.32 -7.04 -12.32
N PHE A 560 2.94 -6.23 -11.47
CA PHE A 560 3.85 -5.18 -11.92
C PHE A 560 5.11 -5.75 -12.59
N SER A 561 5.73 -6.79 -12.01
CA SER A 561 6.92 -7.41 -12.62
C SER A 561 6.59 -8.07 -13.96
N ILE A 562 5.45 -8.77 -14.07
CA ILE A 562 4.97 -9.32 -15.36
C ILE A 562 4.71 -8.19 -16.37
N PHE A 563 4.11 -7.08 -15.94
CA PHE A 563 3.88 -5.92 -16.81
C PHE A 563 5.20 -5.36 -17.37
N ILE A 564 6.22 -5.20 -16.52
CA ILE A 564 7.55 -4.74 -16.96
C ILE A 564 8.19 -5.75 -17.94
N CYS A 565 8.07 -7.06 -17.70
CA CYS A 565 8.54 -8.07 -18.65
C CYS A 565 7.86 -7.94 -20.02
N ILE A 566 6.53 -7.76 -20.04
CA ILE A 566 5.77 -7.56 -21.29
C ILE A 566 6.20 -6.26 -21.98
N LEU A 567 6.41 -5.18 -21.23
CA LEU A 567 6.88 -3.89 -21.76
C LEU A 567 8.25 -4.03 -22.44
N MET A 568 9.20 -4.73 -21.81
CA MET A 568 10.51 -5.00 -22.41
C MET A 568 10.41 -5.79 -23.72
N TRP A 569 9.53 -6.80 -23.76
CA TRP A 569 9.25 -7.57 -24.99
C TRP A 569 8.61 -6.71 -26.08
N LEU A 570 7.69 -5.82 -25.72
CA LEU A 570 7.04 -4.94 -26.68
C LEU A 570 8.05 -3.94 -27.29
N LEU A 571 8.92 -3.35 -26.47
CA LEU A 571 10.00 -2.47 -26.95
C LEU A 571 11.00 -3.21 -27.85
N SER A 572 11.40 -4.44 -27.49
CA SER A 572 12.33 -5.23 -28.29
C SER A 572 11.73 -5.64 -29.63
N LEU A 573 10.46 -6.07 -29.65
CA LEU A 573 9.74 -6.43 -30.88
C LEU A 573 9.52 -5.24 -31.81
N ILE A 574 9.19 -4.05 -31.27
CA ILE A 574 9.08 -2.82 -32.08
C ILE A 574 10.42 -2.49 -32.74
N MET A 575 11.53 -2.57 -31.99
CA MET A 575 12.87 -2.35 -32.55
C MET A 575 13.23 -3.38 -33.60
N SER A 576 12.84 -4.64 -33.43
CA SER A 576 13.03 -5.69 -34.43
C SER A 576 12.23 -5.44 -35.71
N LEU A 577 10.96 -5.03 -35.58
CA LEU A 577 10.12 -4.66 -36.72
C LEU A 577 10.69 -3.46 -37.46
N PHE A 578 11.21 -2.47 -36.74
CA PHE A 578 11.90 -1.34 -37.35
C PHE A 578 13.15 -1.79 -38.12
N ALA A 579 14.00 -2.64 -37.52
CA ALA A 579 15.15 -3.21 -38.20
C ALA A 579 14.76 -4.01 -39.45
N TYR A 580 13.70 -4.83 -39.36
CA TYR A 580 13.15 -5.55 -40.50
C TYR A 580 12.73 -4.61 -41.64
N GLN A 581 12.06 -3.50 -41.35
CA GLN A 581 11.68 -2.50 -42.36
C GLN A 581 12.89 -1.83 -43.01
N VAL A 582 13.93 -1.52 -42.25
CA VAL A 582 15.15 -0.88 -42.78
C VAL A 582 15.93 -1.87 -43.67
N VAL A 583 16.09 -3.11 -43.22
CA VAL A 583 16.85 -4.15 -43.93
C VAL A 583 16.11 -4.58 -45.20
N PHE A 584 14.87 -5.08 -45.06
CA PHE A 584 14.15 -5.75 -46.15
C PHE A 584 13.28 -4.81 -46.99
N ARG A 585 12.58 -3.86 -46.36
CA ARG A 585 11.73 -2.89 -47.08
C ARG A 585 12.47 -1.65 -47.57
N LYS A 586 13.79 -1.59 -47.35
CA LYS A 586 14.66 -0.46 -47.74
C LYS A 586 14.15 0.90 -47.26
N ARG A 587 13.50 0.95 -46.09
CA ARG A 587 13.12 2.21 -45.46
C ARG A 587 14.36 3.04 -45.18
N LYS A 588 14.35 4.34 -45.53
CA LYS A 588 15.42 5.27 -45.15
C LYS A 588 15.41 5.45 -43.63
N ALA A 589 16.56 5.27 -43.00
CA ALA A 589 16.74 5.46 -41.56
C ALA A 589 17.64 6.68 -41.36
N ASP A 590 17.10 7.71 -40.71
CA ASP A 590 17.89 8.89 -40.35
C ASP A 590 18.80 8.59 -39.15
N ALA A 591 19.81 9.43 -38.93
CA ALA A 591 20.75 9.27 -37.83
C ALA A 591 20.03 9.15 -36.47
N HIS A 592 19.00 9.98 -36.25
CA HIS A 592 18.19 9.93 -35.03
C HIS A 592 17.46 8.59 -34.85
N ALA A 593 16.99 7.97 -35.94
CA ALA A 593 16.30 6.69 -35.88
C ALA A 593 17.25 5.52 -35.56
N CYS A 594 18.52 5.62 -35.99
CA CYS A 594 19.56 4.65 -35.63
C CYS A 594 19.93 4.70 -34.14
N MET A 595 19.85 5.90 -33.53
CA MET A 595 20.15 6.10 -32.11
C MET A 595 19.09 5.48 -31.17
N ILE A 596 17.86 5.27 -31.63
CA ILE A 596 16.77 4.68 -30.81
C ILE A 596 17.16 3.27 -30.34
N GLY A 597 17.83 2.47 -31.17
CA GLY A 597 18.25 1.12 -30.79
C GLY A 597 19.33 1.10 -29.71
N ILE A 598 20.35 1.94 -29.85
CA ILE A 598 21.44 2.08 -28.88
C ILE A 598 20.91 2.62 -27.54
N THR A 599 20.08 3.66 -27.58
CA THR A 599 19.48 4.25 -26.37
C THR A 599 18.57 3.25 -25.65
N THR A 600 17.79 2.45 -26.38
CA THR A 600 16.96 1.39 -25.79
C THR A 600 17.82 0.29 -25.14
N LEU A 601 18.98 -0.06 -25.72
CA LEU A 601 19.91 -1.03 -25.15
C LEU A 601 20.43 -0.59 -23.76
N PHE A 602 20.75 0.70 -23.61
CA PHE A 602 21.19 1.28 -22.33
C PHE A 602 20.05 1.57 -21.36
N ALA A 603 18.81 1.74 -21.85
CA ALA A 603 17.64 1.95 -21.01
C ALA A 603 17.08 0.64 -20.41
N LEU A 604 17.25 -0.50 -21.11
CA LEU A 604 16.68 -1.79 -20.69
C LEU A 604 17.09 -2.23 -19.26
N PRO A 605 18.34 -2.06 -18.81
CA PRO A 605 18.73 -2.35 -17.43
C PRO A 605 18.00 -1.48 -16.39
N ALA A 606 17.73 -0.20 -16.70
CA ALA A 606 16.98 0.68 -15.80
C ALA A 606 15.51 0.26 -15.68
N VAL A 607 14.90 -0.17 -16.80
CA VAL A 607 13.55 -0.72 -16.83
C VAL A 607 13.47 -2.03 -16.04
N ARG A 608 14.46 -2.92 -16.17
CA ARG A 608 14.60 -4.14 -15.35
C ARG A 608 14.67 -3.79 -13.85
N SER A 609 15.53 -2.85 -13.48
CA SER A 609 15.73 -2.44 -12.08
C SER A 609 14.54 -1.70 -11.47
N ALA A 610 13.54 -1.30 -12.27
CA ALA A 610 12.29 -0.74 -11.77
C ALA A 610 11.36 -1.81 -11.15
N GLN A 611 11.63 -3.11 -11.37
CA GLN A 611 10.86 -4.20 -10.76
C GLN A 611 11.03 -4.20 -9.22
N PRO A 612 9.95 -4.26 -8.43
CA PRO A 612 10.01 -4.22 -6.98
C PRO A 612 10.79 -5.41 -6.39
N GLY A 613 11.86 -5.10 -5.67
CA GLY A 613 12.64 -6.09 -4.92
C GLY A 613 13.28 -7.17 -5.80
N ILE A 614 13.62 -6.84 -7.05
CA ILE A 614 14.32 -7.76 -7.96
C ILE A 614 15.72 -8.10 -7.39
N PRO A 615 16.09 -9.38 -7.33
CA PRO A 615 17.46 -9.82 -7.01
C PRO A 615 18.51 -9.40 -8.05
N ASP A 616 19.75 -9.78 -7.77
CA ASP A 616 20.85 -9.71 -8.73
C ASP A 616 20.53 -10.44 -10.04
N VAL A 617 21.28 -10.15 -11.09
CA VAL A 617 21.03 -10.70 -12.44
C VAL A 617 21.14 -12.23 -12.42
N GLY A 618 20.15 -12.90 -12.99
CA GLY A 618 20.12 -14.37 -13.09
C GLY A 618 18.79 -15.00 -12.66
N THR A 619 17.74 -14.20 -12.53
CA THR A 619 16.40 -14.68 -12.16
C THR A 619 15.63 -15.24 -13.36
N VAL A 620 14.54 -15.97 -13.11
CA VAL A 620 13.62 -16.45 -14.17
C VAL A 620 13.09 -15.30 -15.02
N SER A 621 12.77 -14.15 -14.41
CA SER A 621 12.43 -12.90 -15.12
C SER A 621 13.52 -12.46 -16.10
N ASP A 622 14.80 -12.60 -15.72
CA ASP A 622 15.94 -12.22 -16.56
C ASP A 622 16.16 -13.20 -17.71
N ILE A 623 16.06 -14.51 -17.41
CA ILE A 623 16.22 -15.58 -18.39
C ILE A 623 15.13 -15.53 -19.45
N LEU A 624 13.87 -15.31 -19.05
CA LEU A 624 12.73 -15.27 -19.97
C LEU A 624 12.54 -13.91 -20.65
N GLY A 625 12.97 -12.83 -20.02
CA GLY A 625 12.73 -11.47 -20.50
C GLY A 625 14.00 -10.74 -20.88
N PHE A 626 14.84 -10.44 -19.88
CA PHE A 626 15.95 -9.49 -20.03
C PHE A 626 17.00 -9.90 -21.06
N TYR A 627 17.52 -11.13 -21.00
CA TYR A 627 18.61 -11.56 -21.89
C TYR A 627 18.18 -11.67 -23.35
N TRP A 628 17.01 -12.26 -23.62
CA TRP A 628 16.48 -12.35 -24.98
C TRP A 628 16.21 -10.97 -25.57
N ASN A 629 15.59 -10.07 -24.80
CA ASN A 629 15.30 -8.71 -25.26
C ASN A 629 16.57 -7.91 -25.54
N MET A 630 17.61 -8.05 -24.69
CA MET A 630 18.90 -7.41 -24.91
C MET A 630 19.58 -7.92 -26.20
N ALA A 631 19.64 -9.23 -26.40
CA ALA A 631 20.21 -9.83 -27.61
C ALA A 631 19.47 -9.38 -28.88
N LEU A 632 18.14 -9.36 -28.82
CA LEU A 632 17.28 -8.99 -29.94
C LEU A 632 17.45 -7.51 -30.32
N ILE A 633 17.50 -6.60 -29.34
CA ILE A 633 17.77 -5.17 -29.58
C ILE A 633 19.20 -4.95 -30.09
N ALA A 634 20.18 -5.67 -29.57
CA ALA A 634 21.58 -5.57 -30.02
C ALA A 634 21.71 -5.96 -31.50
N CYS A 635 21.22 -7.14 -31.88
CA CYS A 635 21.23 -7.61 -33.27
C CYS A 635 20.48 -6.66 -34.21
N SER A 636 19.30 -6.17 -33.77
CA SER A 636 18.48 -5.23 -34.54
C SER A 636 19.20 -3.90 -34.76
N SER A 637 19.87 -3.37 -33.72
CA SER A 637 20.61 -2.10 -33.80
C SER A 637 21.83 -2.21 -34.70
N ILE A 638 22.60 -3.29 -34.58
CA ILE A 638 23.75 -3.58 -35.45
C ILE A 638 23.29 -3.66 -36.92
N ALA A 639 22.20 -4.37 -37.21
CA ALA A 639 21.68 -4.51 -38.56
C ALA A 639 21.25 -3.16 -39.18
N VAL A 640 20.61 -2.29 -38.38
CA VAL A 640 20.20 -0.94 -38.81
C VAL A 640 21.42 -0.07 -39.11
N ILE A 641 22.40 -0.02 -38.20
CA ILE A 641 23.62 0.79 -38.38
C ILE A 641 24.43 0.29 -39.57
N MET A 642 24.58 -1.03 -39.73
CA MET A 642 25.29 -1.62 -40.87
C MET A 642 24.61 -1.26 -42.19
N CYS A 643 23.27 -1.31 -42.26
CA CYS A 643 22.52 -0.88 -43.44
C CYS A 643 22.65 0.62 -43.71
N TRP A 644 22.71 1.45 -42.66
CA TRP A 644 22.89 2.89 -42.78
C TRP A 644 24.28 3.24 -43.35
N VAL A 645 25.35 2.61 -42.83
CA VAL A 645 26.72 2.80 -43.33
C VAL A 645 26.88 2.30 -44.77
N ILE A 646 26.32 1.13 -45.11
CA ILE A 646 26.41 0.59 -46.49
C ILE A 646 25.67 1.47 -47.49
N ARG A 647 24.60 2.15 -47.07
CA ARG A 647 23.77 3.03 -47.91
C ARG A 647 24.14 4.51 -47.79
N TRP A 648 25.28 4.81 -47.18
CA TRP A 648 25.81 6.17 -47.06
C TRP A 648 26.33 6.67 -48.41
N GLU A 649 25.66 7.67 -48.99
CA GLU A 649 26.10 8.35 -50.21
C GLU A 649 26.82 9.66 -49.84
N ASP A 650 28.12 9.75 -50.16
CA ASP A 650 28.87 11.01 -50.10
C ASP A 650 28.59 11.82 -51.38
N PRO A 651 28.28 13.12 -51.29
CA PRO A 651 27.87 13.92 -52.45
C PRO A 651 29.03 14.39 -53.34
N VAL A 652 30.26 13.90 -53.18
CA VAL A 652 31.42 14.36 -53.97
C VAL A 652 32.37 13.19 -54.28
N GLU A 653 32.80 13.12 -55.55
CA GLU A 653 33.78 12.19 -56.17
C GLU A 653 33.24 10.92 -56.85
N GLU A 654 32.55 11.13 -57.97
CA GLU A 654 31.83 10.11 -58.73
C GLU A 654 32.69 9.29 -59.72
N ASN A 655 33.93 9.69 -60.05
CA ASN A 655 34.63 9.12 -61.22
C ASN A 655 35.79 8.14 -60.96
N LYS A 656 36.40 8.06 -59.77
CA LYS A 656 37.48 7.06 -59.50
C LYS A 656 37.01 5.77 -58.83
N ARG A 657 35.83 5.78 -58.21
CA ARG A 657 35.28 4.65 -57.40
C ARG A 657 34.63 3.55 -58.25
N GLN A 658 34.20 3.84 -59.47
CA GLN A 658 33.33 2.96 -60.28
C GLN A 658 34.00 1.65 -60.76
N MET A 659 35.32 1.60 -60.93
CA MET A 659 36.00 0.37 -61.39
C MET A 659 36.25 -0.65 -60.26
N SER A 660 36.67 -0.19 -59.07
CA SER A 660 36.90 -1.07 -57.90
C SER A 660 35.58 -1.56 -57.28
N ILE A 661 34.56 -0.69 -57.24
CA ILE A 661 33.22 -1.04 -56.73
C ILE A 661 32.54 -2.11 -57.59
N LYS A 662 32.78 -2.18 -58.90
CA LYS A 662 32.17 -3.21 -59.76
C LYS A 662 32.68 -4.61 -59.42
N ALA A 663 33.97 -4.78 -59.16
CA ALA A 663 34.56 -6.06 -58.78
C ALA A 663 34.10 -6.50 -57.38
N PHE A 664 34.07 -5.57 -56.41
CA PHE A 664 33.60 -5.85 -55.05
C PHE A 664 32.08 -6.09 -55.00
N LYS A 665 31.27 -5.32 -55.74
CA LYS A 665 29.82 -5.57 -55.86
C LYS A 665 29.53 -6.94 -56.45
N ALA A 666 30.29 -7.41 -57.43
CA ALA A 666 30.08 -8.73 -58.01
C ALA A 666 30.29 -9.86 -56.97
N HIS A 667 31.34 -9.77 -56.15
CA HIS A 667 31.59 -10.74 -55.09
C HIS A 667 30.55 -10.66 -53.97
N VAL A 668 30.24 -9.46 -53.48
CA VAL A 668 29.23 -9.24 -52.43
C VAL A 668 27.85 -9.68 -52.91
N GLN A 669 27.50 -9.48 -54.18
CA GLN A 669 26.23 -9.89 -54.75
C GLN A 669 26.13 -11.41 -54.93
N ALA A 670 27.25 -12.11 -55.18
CA ALA A 670 27.31 -13.56 -55.16
C ALA A 670 27.10 -14.11 -53.73
N THR A 671 27.75 -13.51 -52.73
CA THR A 671 27.59 -13.90 -51.31
C THR A 671 26.19 -13.60 -50.76
N ILE A 672 25.60 -12.47 -51.15
CA ILE A 672 24.22 -12.09 -50.82
C ILE A 672 23.23 -13.06 -51.47
N ARG A 673 23.46 -13.51 -52.71
CA ARG A 673 22.60 -14.52 -53.34
C ARG A 673 22.66 -15.85 -52.60
N LEU A 674 23.86 -16.30 -52.22
CA LEU A 674 24.05 -17.58 -51.53
C LEU A 674 23.45 -17.58 -50.12
N THR A 675 23.63 -16.47 -49.38
CA THR A 675 23.02 -16.27 -48.05
C THR A 675 21.51 -16.05 -48.12
N LYS A 676 20.99 -15.37 -49.16
CA LYS A 676 19.56 -15.21 -49.37
C LYS A 676 18.87 -16.55 -49.67
N VAL A 677 19.51 -17.42 -50.47
CA VAL A 677 19.01 -18.78 -50.72
C VAL A 677 19.04 -19.63 -49.45
N ALA A 678 20.09 -19.54 -48.64
CA ALA A 678 20.18 -20.26 -47.36
C ALA A 678 19.12 -19.77 -46.34
N LEU A 679 18.94 -18.45 -46.20
CA LEU A 679 17.94 -17.84 -45.32
C LEU A 679 16.50 -18.09 -45.79
N GLU A 680 16.23 -18.10 -47.10
CA GLU A 680 14.91 -18.48 -47.63
C GLU A 680 14.61 -19.97 -47.38
N LEU A 681 15.62 -20.84 -47.42
CA LEU A 681 15.45 -22.26 -47.07
C LEU A 681 15.15 -22.46 -45.56
N GLU A 682 15.92 -21.82 -44.68
CA GLU A 682 15.73 -21.97 -43.23
C GLU A 682 14.46 -21.28 -42.73
N TRP A 683 14.12 -20.10 -43.27
CA TRP A 683 12.89 -19.39 -42.91
C TRP A 683 11.63 -20.13 -43.38
N THR A 684 11.68 -20.81 -44.54
CA THR A 684 10.54 -21.63 -44.99
C THR A 684 10.39 -22.92 -44.19
N ILE A 685 11.48 -23.54 -43.73
CA ILE A 685 11.43 -24.71 -42.84
C ILE A 685 10.87 -24.32 -41.47
N PHE A 686 11.35 -23.24 -40.88
CA PHE A 686 10.92 -22.78 -39.55
C PHE A 686 9.46 -22.30 -39.54
N THR A 687 9.03 -21.54 -40.56
CA THR A 687 7.62 -21.12 -40.69
C THR A 687 6.69 -22.29 -40.95
N ARG A 688 7.08 -23.26 -41.78
CA ARG A 688 6.29 -24.49 -42.00
C ARG A 688 6.24 -25.38 -40.76
N PHE A 689 7.30 -25.39 -39.95
CA PHE A 689 7.32 -26.10 -38.67
C PHE A 689 6.38 -25.47 -37.64
N ILE A 690 6.44 -24.14 -37.45
CA ILE A 690 5.53 -23.44 -36.52
C ILE A 690 4.08 -23.56 -36.96
N VAL A 691 3.79 -23.32 -38.24
CA VAL A 691 2.44 -23.48 -38.79
C VAL A 691 1.99 -24.94 -38.67
N GLY A 692 2.88 -25.90 -38.90
CA GLY A 692 2.63 -27.33 -38.70
C GLY A 692 2.26 -27.68 -37.25
N VAL A 693 2.95 -27.11 -36.26
CA VAL A 693 2.66 -27.32 -34.83
C VAL A 693 1.32 -26.66 -34.44
N ILE A 694 1.03 -25.46 -34.92
CA ILE A 694 -0.25 -24.77 -34.66
C ILE A 694 -1.41 -25.54 -35.30
N VAL A 695 -1.25 -26.02 -36.53
CA VAL A 695 -2.27 -26.81 -37.22
C VAL A 695 -2.45 -28.17 -36.53
N ALA A 696 -1.37 -28.85 -36.14
CA ALA A 696 -1.45 -30.13 -35.43
C ALA A 696 -2.11 -29.98 -34.05
N THR A 697 -1.81 -28.91 -33.31
CA THR A 697 -2.42 -28.63 -31.99
C THR A 697 -3.89 -28.23 -32.11
N THR A 698 -4.26 -27.42 -33.10
CA THR A 698 -5.66 -27.07 -33.34
C THR A 698 -6.47 -28.26 -33.84
N LEU A 699 -5.93 -29.07 -34.75
CA LEU A 699 -6.56 -30.32 -35.21
C LEU A 699 -6.70 -31.35 -34.09
N THR A 700 -5.72 -31.48 -33.18
CA THR A 700 -5.84 -32.37 -32.02
C THR A 700 -6.87 -31.86 -31.01
N ILE A 701 -6.99 -30.55 -30.79
CA ILE A 701 -8.05 -29.98 -29.96
C ILE A 701 -9.43 -30.23 -30.60
N ILE A 702 -9.58 -29.99 -31.91
CA ILE A 702 -10.84 -30.24 -32.63
C ILE A 702 -11.20 -31.73 -32.59
N TYR A 703 -10.23 -32.61 -32.86
CA TYR A 703 -10.40 -34.06 -32.76
C TYR A 703 -10.82 -34.48 -31.35
N LEU A 704 -10.17 -33.94 -30.32
CA LEU A 704 -10.44 -34.28 -28.92
C LEU A 704 -11.82 -33.75 -28.48
N VAL A 705 -12.21 -32.54 -28.87
CA VAL A 705 -13.56 -31.99 -28.63
C VAL A 705 -14.62 -32.81 -29.35
N TRP A 706 -14.39 -33.17 -30.62
CA TRP A 706 -15.33 -33.97 -31.41
C TRP A 706 -15.48 -35.40 -30.88
N THR A 707 -14.37 -36.02 -30.47
CA THR A 707 -14.36 -37.38 -29.88
C THR A 707 -15.03 -37.39 -28.50
N LEU A 708 -14.75 -36.39 -27.67
CA LEU A 708 -15.31 -36.31 -26.31
C LEU A 708 -16.78 -35.89 -26.29
N ARG A 709 -17.30 -35.22 -27.33
CA ARG A 709 -18.74 -34.86 -27.45
C ARG A 709 -19.67 -36.08 -27.42
N LYS A 710 -19.18 -37.26 -27.77
CA LYS A 710 -19.96 -38.53 -27.74
C LYS A 710 -19.73 -39.37 -26.48
N SER A 711 -18.81 -38.98 -25.60
CA SER A 711 -18.54 -39.73 -24.37
C SER A 711 -19.67 -39.48 -23.37
N LYS A 712 -20.23 -40.56 -22.83
CA LYS A 712 -21.29 -40.49 -21.81
C LYS A 712 -20.76 -40.29 -20.38
N LYS A 713 -19.44 -40.31 -20.17
CA LYS A 713 -18.80 -40.19 -18.85
C LYS A 713 -18.21 -38.81 -18.62
N PRO A 714 -18.81 -37.95 -17.78
CA PRO A 714 -18.29 -36.61 -17.51
C PRO A 714 -16.88 -36.63 -16.90
N LEU A 715 -16.59 -37.58 -16.01
CA LEU A 715 -15.29 -37.66 -15.33
C LEU A 715 -14.14 -37.97 -16.30
N VAL A 716 -14.36 -38.90 -17.23
CA VAL A 716 -13.35 -39.26 -18.26
C VAL A 716 -13.09 -38.08 -19.21
N ILE A 717 -14.13 -37.32 -19.57
CA ILE A 717 -13.98 -36.08 -20.35
C ILE A 717 -13.12 -35.09 -19.56
N TRP A 718 -13.42 -34.90 -18.29
CA TRP A 718 -12.69 -33.99 -17.43
C TRP A 718 -11.21 -34.38 -17.25
N GLU A 719 -10.90 -35.66 -17.06
CA GLU A 719 -9.53 -36.18 -16.95
C GLU A 719 -8.76 -36.09 -18.27
N SER A 720 -9.43 -36.37 -19.40
CA SER A 720 -8.82 -36.26 -20.74
C SER A 720 -8.38 -34.83 -21.08
N LEU A 721 -9.03 -33.82 -20.50
CA LEU A 721 -8.70 -32.41 -20.63
C LEU A 721 -7.56 -31.95 -19.70
N ASN A 722 -6.99 -32.83 -18.88
CA ASN A 722 -5.91 -32.51 -17.93
C ASN A 722 -4.50 -32.52 -18.54
N LYS A 723 -4.38 -32.64 -19.87
CA LYS A 723 -3.10 -32.58 -20.60
C LYS A 723 -2.47 -31.17 -20.49
N PRO A 724 -1.13 -31.03 -20.40
CA PRO A 724 -0.45 -29.78 -20.01
C PRO A 724 -0.80 -28.57 -20.88
N ILE A 725 -0.98 -28.77 -22.19
CA ILE A 725 -1.33 -27.71 -23.14
C ILE A 725 -2.80 -27.25 -22.98
N ILE A 726 -3.69 -28.15 -22.58
CA ILE A 726 -5.16 -27.93 -22.53
C ILE A 726 -5.63 -27.54 -21.13
N LYS A 727 -4.82 -27.81 -20.08
CA LYS A 727 -5.13 -27.57 -18.67
C LYS A 727 -5.59 -26.13 -18.38
N LEU A 728 -5.00 -25.14 -19.05
CA LEU A 728 -5.36 -23.72 -18.89
C LEU A 728 -6.79 -23.41 -19.37
N PHE A 729 -7.29 -24.14 -20.37
CA PHE A 729 -8.61 -23.95 -20.96
C PHE A 729 -9.65 -25.01 -20.53
N ARG A 730 -9.23 -26.00 -19.73
CA ARG A 730 -10.02 -27.15 -19.28
C ARG A 730 -11.43 -26.79 -18.82
N SER A 731 -11.56 -25.83 -17.89
CA SER A 731 -12.87 -25.43 -17.34
C SER A 731 -13.79 -24.81 -18.39
N ARG A 732 -13.24 -24.07 -19.36
CA ARG A 732 -14.01 -23.46 -20.46
C ARG A 732 -14.44 -24.49 -21.49
N ILE A 733 -13.54 -25.40 -21.87
CA ILE A 733 -13.85 -26.48 -22.82
C ILE A 733 -14.88 -27.43 -22.22
N PHE A 734 -14.74 -27.77 -20.94
CA PHE A 734 -15.71 -28.63 -20.26
C PHE A 734 -17.09 -27.97 -20.15
N ALA A 735 -17.16 -26.68 -19.78
CA ALA A 735 -18.42 -25.93 -19.77
C ALA A 735 -19.07 -25.85 -21.17
N PHE A 736 -18.25 -25.72 -22.23
CA PHE A 736 -18.73 -25.76 -23.61
C PHE A 736 -19.32 -27.13 -23.99
N LEU A 737 -18.63 -28.23 -23.67
CA LEU A 737 -19.14 -29.59 -23.90
C LEU A 737 -20.42 -29.89 -23.10
N MET A 738 -20.51 -29.38 -21.87
CA MET A 738 -21.71 -29.49 -21.04
C MET A 738 -22.91 -28.75 -21.63
N LYS A 739 -22.69 -27.59 -22.27
CA LYS A 739 -23.76 -26.82 -22.93
C LYS A 739 -24.46 -27.62 -24.04
N ASP A 740 -23.74 -28.49 -24.73
CA ASP A 740 -24.33 -29.35 -25.76
C ASP A 740 -25.14 -30.51 -25.17
N SER A 741 -24.74 -31.02 -23.99
CA SER A 741 -25.40 -32.16 -23.34
C SER A 741 -26.61 -31.71 -22.49
N ASN A 742 -26.49 -30.58 -21.80
CA ASN A 742 -27.56 -29.93 -21.05
C ASN A 742 -27.61 -28.43 -21.43
N PRO A 743 -28.39 -28.07 -22.48
CA PRO A 743 -28.51 -26.69 -22.97
C PRO A 743 -28.91 -25.70 -21.90
N TYR A 744 -29.74 -26.12 -20.95
CA TYR A 744 -30.26 -25.25 -19.90
C TYR A 744 -29.17 -24.85 -18.88
N SER A 745 -28.23 -25.74 -18.55
CA SER A 745 -27.07 -25.37 -17.72
C SER A 745 -26.18 -24.31 -18.39
N GLY A 746 -26.25 -24.17 -19.72
CA GLY A 746 -25.57 -23.12 -20.46
C GLY A 746 -26.12 -21.71 -20.21
N SER A 747 -27.33 -21.59 -19.64
CA SER A 747 -27.97 -20.30 -19.36
C SER A 747 -27.45 -19.60 -18.11
N ILE A 748 -26.73 -20.32 -17.23
CA ILE A 748 -26.32 -19.82 -15.90
C ILE A 748 -24.82 -19.44 -15.81
N ASP A 749 -24.05 -19.47 -16.90
CA ASP A 749 -22.59 -19.20 -16.96
C ASP A 749 -21.81 -19.86 -15.79
N MET A 750 -21.99 -21.18 -15.66
CA MET A 750 -21.28 -21.98 -14.67
C MET A 750 -20.00 -22.61 -15.22
N ARG A 751 -19.03 -22.86 -14.34
CA ARG A 751 -17.76 -23.54 -14.64
C ARG A 751 -17.39 -24.51 -13.55
N VAL A 752 -16.95 -25.70 -13.93
CA VAL A 752 -16.42 -26.70 -12.99
C VAL A 752 -14.95 -26.39 -12.74
N THR A 753 -14.55 -26.37 -11.47
CA THR A 753 -13.16 -26.10 -11.04
C THR A 753 -12.45 -27.38 -10.63
N THR A 754 -13.11 -28.18 -9.80
CA THR A 754 -12.61 -29.45 -9.30
C THR A 754 -13.67 -30.49 -9.51
N PHE A 755 -13.28 -31.63 -10.06
CA PHE A 755 -14.19 -32.74 -10.30
C PHE A 755 -13.41 -34.05 -10.22
N SER A 756 -13.87 -34.91 -9.32
CA SER A 756 -13.36 -36.24 -9.02
C SER A 756 -14.53 -37.17 -8.70
N ARG A 757 -14.24 -38.45 -8.43
CA ARG A 757 -15.25 -39.43 -8.03
C ARG A 757 -15.98 -38.98 -6.77
N GLY A 758 -17.30 -38.83 -6.84
CA GLY A 758 -18.16 -38.40 -5.72
C GLY A 758 -18.04 -36.94 -5.33
N PHE A 759 -17.14 -36.15 -5.94
CA PHE A 759 -16.87 -34.79 -5.51
C PHE A 759 -16.83 -33.82 -6.69
N CYS A 760 -17.62 -32.76 -6.61
CA CYS A 760 -17.69 -31.74 -7.64
C CYS A 760 -17.79 -30.34 -7.03
N ILE A 761 -16.99 -29.41 -7.55
CA ILE A 761 -17.06 -27.99 -7.23
C ILE A 761 -17.31 -27.20 -8.53
N GLY A 762 -18.35 -26.39 -8.49
CA GLY A 762 -18.67 -25.41 -9.53
C GLY A 762 -18.53 -23.98 -9.03
N LEU A 763 -18.32 -23.08 -9.98
CA LEU A 763 -18.45 -21.64 -9.83
C LEU A 763 -19.53 -21.11 -10.78
N MET A 764 -20.34 -20.18 -10.31
CA MET A 764 -21.34 -19.45 -11.09
C MET A 764 -21.12 -17.95 -10.93
N ARG A 765 -21.08 -17.22 -12.04
CA ARG A 765 -20.87 -15.77 -12.04
C ARG A 765 -22.21 -15.04 -11.94
N ASP A 766 -22.24 -13.95 -11.18
CA ASP A 766 -23.41 -13.06 -11.11
C ASP A 766 -23.46 -12.15 -12.36
N HIS A 767 -24.40 -12.44 -13.26
CA HIS A 767 -24.58 -11.75 -14.53
C HIS A 767 -26.01 -11.20 -14.67
N HIS A 768 -26.20 -10.18 -15.50
CA HIS A 768 -27.55 -9.64 -15.74
C HIS A 768 -28.60 -10.71 -16.12
N HIS A 769 -28.24 -11.73 -16.90
CA HIS A 769 -29.20 -12.73 -17.38
C HIS A 769 -29.62 -13.76 -16.32
N ASN A 770 -28.87 -13.92 -15.22
CA ASN A 770 -29.20 -14.85 -14.14
C ASN A 770 -29.66 -14.15 -12.85
N ARG A 771 -29.97 -12.85 -12.93
CA ARG A 771 -30.49 -12.04 -11.81
C ARG A 771 -32.02 -11.99 -11.78
N ASN A 772 -32.57 -11.83 -10.59
CA ASN A 772 -33.97 -11.48 -10.36
C ASN A 772 -34.17 -9.94 -10.25
N PRO A 773 -35.42 -9.45 -10.19
CA PRO A 773 -35.71 -8.01 -10.06
C PRO A 773 -35.08 -7.31 -8.84
N PHE A 774 -34.65 -8.07 -7.82
CA PHE A 774 -34.02 -7.56 -6.60
C PHE A 774 -32.49 -7.48 -6.67
N LYS A 775 -31.90 -7.61 -7.87
CA LYS A 775 -30.44 -7.58 -8.11
C LYS A 775 -29.69 -8.63 -7.28
N CYS A 776 -30.24 -9.83 -7.17
CA CYS A 776 -29.55 -11.02 -6.68
C CYS A 776 -29.76 -12.16 -7.67
N ILE A 777 -28.92 -13.21 -7.60
CA ILE A 777 -29.04 -14.35 -8.50
C ILE A 777 -30.41 -15.01 -8.30
N HIS A 778 -31.03 -15.40 -9.40
CA HIS A 778 -32.36 -15.95 -9.44
C HIS A 778 -32.42 -17.31 -8.75
N ALA A 779 -33.53 -17.57 -8.05
CA ALA A 779 -33.77 -18.80 -7.28
C ALA A 779 -33.61 -20.07 -8.16
N THR A 780 -34.15 -20.04 -9.38
CA THR A 780 -34.04 -21.15 -10.34
C THR A 780 -32.64 -21.30 -10.93
N ALA A 781 -31.85 -20.22 -11.03
CA ALA A 781 -30.45 -20.30 -11.45
C ALA A 781 -29.61 -21.03 -10.39
N LEU A 782 -29.86 -20.75 -9.11
CA LEU A 782 -29.25 -21.50 -7.99
C LEU A 782 -29.69 -22.96 -7.97
N ALA A 783 -30.96 -23.26 -8.23
CA ALA A 783 -31.46 -24.63 -8.31
C ALA A 783 -30.80 -25.42 -9.45
N THR A 784 -30.72 -24.82 -10.65
CA THR A 784 -30.06 -25.42 -11.82
C THR A 784 -28.58 -25.66 -11.55
N PHE A 785 -27.92 -24.70 -10.89
CA PHE A 785 -26.51 -24.81 -10.54
C PHE A 785 -26.27 -25.95 -9.54
N ALA A 786 -27.07 -26.04 -8.48
CA ALA A 786 -26.98 -27.10 -7.49
C ALA A 786 -27.27 -28.47 -8.10
N GLN A 787 -28.35 -28.59 -8.89
CA GLN A 787 -28.71 -29.79 -9.62
C GLN A 787 -27.54 -30.29 -10.48
N THR A 788 -26.94 -29.41 -11.29
CA THR A 788 -25.87 -29.80 -12.22
C THR A 788 -24.63 -30.29 -11.47
N ILE A 789 -24.26 -29.65 -10.35
CA ILE A 789 -23.11 -30.06 -9.54
C ILE A 789 -23.37 -31.38 -8.81
N GLY A 790 -24.58 -31.57 -8.28
CA GLY A 790 -25.01 -32.84 -7.69
C GLY A 790 -25.01 -33.98 -8.70
N GLU A 791 -25.57 -33.75 -9.89
CA GLU A 791 -25.64 -34.72 -10.98
C GLU A 791 -24.24 -35.17 -11.42
N LEU A 792 -23.31 -34.22 -11.62
CA LEU A 792 -21.93 -34.55 -12.00
C LEU A 792 -21.23 -35.43 -10.95
N ALA A 793 -21.40 -35.12 -9.66
CA ALA A 793 -20.82 -35.92 -8.58
C ALA A 793 -21.45 -37.32 -8.47
N LEU A 794 -22.74 -37.46 -8.79
CA LEU A 794 -23.40 -38.76 -8.84
C LEU A 794 -22.91 -39.61 -10.01
N LEU A 795 -22.91 -39.02 -11.21
CA LEU A 795 -22.48 -39.69 -12.43
C LEU A 795 -21.02 -40.14 -12.37
N SER A 796 -20.17 -39.46 -11.60
CA SER A 796 -18.78 -39.88 -11.39
C SER A 796 -18.64 -41.08 -10.44
N SER A 797 -19.67 -41.39 -9.65
CA SER A 797 -19.68 -42.46 -8.65
C SER A 797 -20.47 -43.71 -9.09
N LEU A 798 -21.10 -43.69 -10.26
CA LEU A 798 -21.88 -44.83 -10.77
C LEU A 798 -21.01 -46.10 -10.95
N PRO A 799 -21.53 -47.30 -10.62
CA PRO A 799 -20.81 -48.56 -10.79
C PRO A 799 -20.75 -49.03 -12.24
N SER A 800 -21.84 -48.90 -13.01
CA SER A 800 -21.94 -49.35 -14.39
C SER A 800 -22.28 -48.21 -15.36
N ASP A 801 -21.83 -48.35 -16.60
CA ASP A 801 -22.05 -47.37 -17.68
C ASP A 801 -23.47 -47.43 -18.27
N LYS A 802 -24.23 -48.46 -17.90
CA LYS A 802 -25.63 -48.65 -18.31
C LYS A 802 -26.63 -48.06 -17.33
N ASP A 803 -26.17 -47.76 -16.11
CA ASP A 803 -27.01 -47.21 -15.06
C ASP A 803 -27.46 -45.81 -15.44
N SER A 804 -28.73 -45.51 -15.22
CA SER A 804 -29.30 -44.20 -15.46
C SER A 804 -29.81 -43.59 -14.17
N VAL A 805 -29.80 -42.27 -14.10
CA VAL A 805 -30.24 -41.56 -12.91
C VAL A 805 -31.24 -40.49 -13.31
N VAL A 806 -32.37 -40.48 -12.61
CA VAL A 806 -33.42 -39.47 -12.79
C VAL A 806 -33.61 -38.70 -11.49
N LEU A 807 -33.65 -37.36 -11.60
CA LEU A 807 -33.96 -36.51 -10.46
C LEU A 807 -35.45 -36.65 -10.12
N SER A 808 -35.77 -37.10 -8.91
CA SER A 808 -37.15 -37.25 -8.44
C SER A 808 -37.65 -36.04 -7.67
N SER A 809 -36.78 -35.43 -6.85
CA SER A 809 -37.12 -34.27 -6.03
C SER A 809 -35.92 -33.37 -5.82
N ILE A 810 -36.16 -32.06 -5.81
CA ILE A 810 -35.21 -31.03 -5.45
C ILE A 810 -35.87 -30.07 -4.46
N GLU A 811 -35.29 -29.95 -3.28
CA GLU A 811 -35.69 -29.01 -2.24
C GLU A 811 -34.56 -28.00 -2.02
N LEU A 812 -34.86 -26.70 -2.14
CA LEU A 812 -33.86 -25.64 -1.93
C LEU A 812 -34.22 -24.80 -0.71
N GLU A 813 -33.29 -24.76 0.25
CA GLU A 813 -33.36 -23.88 1.41
C GLU A 813 -32.55 -22.60 1.15
N TYR A 814 -33.21 -21.45 1.02
CA TYR A 814 -32.53 -20.15 0.86
C TYR A 814 -32.20 -19.53 2.21
N LYS A 815 -30.92 -19.41 2.56
CA LYS A 815 -30.45 -18.80 3.81
C LYS A 815 -30.14 -17.30 3.65
N LYS A 816 -29.65 -16.88 2.47
CA LYS A 816 -29.19 -15.51 2.20
C LYS A 816 -29.44 -15.13 0.74
N LYS A 817 -29.51 -13.83 0.43
CA LYS A 817 -29.56 -13.34 -0.97
C LYS A 817 -28.22 -13.56 -1.67
N ALA A 818 -28.21 -14.33 -2.77
CA ALA A 818 -27.03 -14.65 -3.56
C ALA A 818 -26.53 -13.44 -4.39
N ARG A 819 -25.30 -12.97 -4.16
CA ARG A 819 -24.68 -11.88 -4.93
C ARG A 819 -23.20 -12.15 -5.20
N GLY A 820 -22.72 -11.74 -6.37
CA GLY A 820 -21.33 -11.96 -6.76
C GLY A 820 -21.02 -13.41 -7.14
N LEU A 821 -19.74 -13.79 -7.12
CA LEU A 821 -19.32 -15.14 -7.46
C LEU A 821 -19.85 -16.14 -6.43
N ILE A 822 -20.57 -17.16 -6.90
CA ILE A 822 -21.17 -18.21 -6.09
C ILE A 822 -20.44 -19.53 -6.36
N THR A 823 -20.19 -20.29 -5.30
CA THR A 823 -19.56 -21.61 -5.35
C THR A 823 -20.56 -22.65 -4.89
N ALA A 824 -20.71 -23.74 -5.62
CA ALA A 824 -21.48 -24.90 -5.16
C ALA A 824 -20.54 -26.10 -5.05
N SER A 825 -20.68 -26.85 -3.97
CA SER A 825 -19.87 -28.04 -3.71
C SER A 825 -20.72 -29.16 -3.14
N THR A 826 -20.38 -30.39 -3.53
CA THR A 826 -20.95 -31.61 -2.98
C THR A 826 -19.85 -32.64 -2.78
N ASP A 827 -19.94 -33.38 -1.68
CA ASP A 827 -19.09 -34.52 -1.36
C ASP A 827 -20.02 -35.71 -1.08
N PHE A 828 -20.23 -36.51 -2.12
CA PHE A 828 -21.18 -37.59 -2.15
C PHE A 828 -20.46 -38.94 -2.16
N LYS A 829 -20.78 -39.77 -1.16
CA LYS A 829 -20.34 -41.17 -1.10
C LYS A 829 -21.49 -42.07 -1.51
N MET A 830 -21.23 -42.94 -2.48
CA MET A 830 -22.23 -43.88 -2.98
C MET A 830 -22.63 -44.88 -1.87
N PRO A 831 -23.92 -45.02 -1.53
CA PRO A 831 -24.38 -46.07 -0.63
C PRO A 831 -24.32 -47.46 -1.31
N GLU A 832 -24.29 -48.52 -0.52
CA GLU A 832 -24.36 -49.89 -1.05
C GLU A 832 -25.68 -50.12 -1.81
N ILE A 833 -25.57 -50.62 -3.04
CA ILE A 833 -26.71 -50.87 -3.92
C ILE A 833 -27.34 -52.19 -3.52
N THR A 834 -28.56 -52.13 -2.97
CA THR A 834 -29.30 -53.30 -2.46
C THR A 834 -30.59 -53.59 -3.24
N LYS A 835 -31.04 -52.67 -4.10
CA LYS A 835 -32.30 -52.78 -4.85
C LYS A 835 -32.15 -52.21 -6.26
N GLU A 836 -32.93 -52.72 -7.22
CA GLU A 836 -32.92 -52.31 -8.63
C GLU A 836 -33.34 -50.84 -8.84
N ASN A 837 -34.18 -50.28 -7.95
CA ASN A 837 -34.61 -48.88 -7.96
C ASN A 837 -34.40 -48.22 -6.58
N GLN A 838 -33.17 -47.78 -6.31
CA GLN A 838 -32.80 -47.19 -5.02
C GLN A 838 -32.85 -45.66 -5.07
N GLN A 839 -33.47 -45.06 -4.05
CA GLN A 839 -33.43 -43.61 -3.86
C GLN A 839 -32.11 -43.18 -3.24
N ILE A 840 -31.45 -42.22 -3.89
CA ILE A 840 -30.17 -41.65 -3.46
C ILE A 840 -30.41 -40.21 -3.04
N LYS A 841 -30.09 -39.89 -1.78
CA LYS A 841 -30.16 -38.52 -1.25
C LYS A 841 -28.78 -37.88 -1.31
N MET A 842 -28.72 -36.63 -1.74
CA MET A 842 -27.48 -35.85 -1.73
C MET A 842 -27.74 -34.39 -1.42
N ASP A 843 -26.75 -33.76 -0.80
CA ASP A 843 -26.80 -32.36 -0.45
C ASP A 843 -25.75 -31.58 -1.24
N VAL A 844 -26.16 -30.41 -1.73
CA VAL A 844 -25.28 -29.46 -2.40
C VAL A 844 -25.30 -28.15 -1.65
N VAL A 845 -24.14 -27.75 -1.14
CA VAL A 845 -24.00 -26.52 -0.36
C VAL A 845 -23.56 -25.40 -1.29
N ILE A 846 -24.31 -24.30 -1.30
CA ILE A 846 -24.03 -23.12 -2.12
C ILE A 846 -23.52 -22.00 -1.21
N LYS A 847 -22.32 -21.48 -1.52
CA LYS A 847 -21.63 -20.45 -0.75
C LYS A 847 -21.33 -19.21 -1.58
N ASP A 848 -21.26 -18.06 -0.94
CA ASP A 848 -20.76 -16.83 -1.56
C ASP A 848 -19.23 -16.72 -1.46
N ARG A 849 -18.67 -15.62 -1.99
CA ARG A 849 -17.23 -15.33 -1.92
C ARG A 849 -16.65 -15.25 -0.50
N THR A 850 -17.51 -14.99 0.50
CA THR A 850 -17.14 -14.93 1.92
C THR A 850 -17.26 -16.29 2.61
N LEU A 851 -17.57 -17.35 1.85
CA LEU A 851 -17.83 -18.71 2.31
C LEU A 851 -19.07 -18.84 3.21
N ASP A 852 -19.94 -17.82 3.23
CA ASP A 852 -21.24 -17.91 3.89
C ASP A 852 -22.18 -18.78 3.08
N THR A 853 -22.93 -19.66 3.74
CA THR A 853 -23.95 -20.48 3.09
C THR A 853 -25.11 -19.61 2.63
N VAL A 854 -25.34 -19.60 1.32
CA VAL A 854 -26.38 -18.83 0.66
C VAL A 854 -27.64 -19.66 0.47
N ALA A 855 -27.47 -20.92 0.06
CA ALA A 855 -28.54 -21.89 -0.06
C ALA A 855 -28.00 -23.31 0.11
N ILE A 856 -28.89 -24.22 0.49
CA ILE A 856 -28.63 -25.66 0.55
C ILE A 856 -29.65 -26.35 -0.33
N ALA A 857 -29.21 -27.25 -1.20
CA ALA A 857 -30.09 -28.04 -2.05
C ALA A 857 -30.06 -29.50 -1.61
N HIS A 858 -31.22 -30.05 -1.30
CA HIS A 858 -31.44 -31.46 -1.03
C HIS A 858 -31.99 -32.12 -2.30
N LEU A 859 -31.22 -32.99 -2.92
CA LEU A 859 -31.57 -33.67 -4.17
C LEU A 859 -31.85 -35.15 -3.88
N ILE A 860 -32.96 -35.65 -4.41
CA ILE A 860 -33.33 -37.06 -4.34
C ILE A 860 -33.35 -37.61 -5.77
N TRP A 861 -32.46 -38.57 -6.02
CA TRP A 861 -32.29 -39.23 -7.29
C TRP A 861 -32.82 -40.66 -7.23
N ILE A 862 -33.36 -41.15 -8.33
CA ILE A 862 -33.70 -42.57 -8.51
C ILE A 862 -32.62 -43.16 -9.41
N LEU A 863 -31.90 -44.14 -8.89
CA LEU A 863 -30.95 -44.94 -9.65
C LEU A 863 -31.72 -46.11 -10.28
N GLU A 864 -31.66 -46.21 -11.61
CA GLU A 864 -32.15 -47.35 -12.37
C GLU A 864 -30.94 -48.16 -12.86
N THR A 865 -30.73 -49.33 -12.26
CA THR A 865 -29.65 -50.25 -12.66
C THR A 865 -30.09 -51.08 -13.85
N ASN A 866 -29.33 -51.07 -14.95
CA ASN A 866 -29.65 -51.78 -16.21
C ASN A 866 -28.66 -52.91 -16.55
#